data_AF-A0A5C4R097-F1
#
_entry.id   AF-A0A5C4R097-F1
#
_cell.length_a   1.000
_cell.length_b   1.000
_cell.length_c   1.000
_cell.angle_alpha   90.00
_cell.angle_beta   90.00
_cell.angle_gamma   90.00
#
_symmetry.space_group_name_H-M   'P 1'
#
loop_
_entity.id
_entity.type
_entity.pdbx_description
1 polymer ?
#
loop_
_entity_poly.entity_id
_entity_poly.type
_entity_poly.pdbx_seq_one_letter_code
_entity_poly.pdbx_strand_id
1 'polypeptide(L)'
;MSRPTRAPGRLARYGFGTADGDGGARAADLLGPDGLGLWRPDEQEPVDEPAGELLATLSRAADPDLALRQLHRIVETERRTTGDTASPLLADLHADPGLRRRVIAVLGASSALGDHLVAHPEHYQALRTAPDGLAPSAEGRLEPAGDGNPVAVLRTAYRLALLRIAAADLTGGRGLEQTMAALSALADATLAAAYEIAVDELAEGAERPRLAVVAMGKCGGGELNYVSDVDVIFVAAEDADLPAATLVATRLIHICGLVAWPVDAALRPEGNRGPLVRTLASHLAYYRRWARTWEFQALLKARPAAGDLPLAQEWIDQLAPLVWRAAERPEAVEDVRAMRRRIIDHIPPKELEREIKRGPGGLRDIEFAVQLLQLVHGRGDETLRAPGTLPALRALVAGGYVGRADGEALLRGYRFLRSVEHRLQLQGLRRTHTVPTEPAALRWLAAALGFTATPGRSAVESFRAEWVTHATEVRRLHAKLLYRPLLESVARVPADGLRLTPEAARHRLEILGFADPAGALRHLQALTGGVSRTAAIQRTLLPVLLSEFADAPEPDRGLLNYRKVSDKLGSTPWYLRLLRDGGPVARRLARVLALSRYVADLLARDPEALRLLAEENELAPRSREVLREGFLAAAARHTDPVEATSAVRALRRRELVRVACADVLCRAGAL
;
A
#
# COMPACT_ATOMS: atom_id res chain seq x y z
N MET A 1 -0.60 5.40 -62.51
CA MET A 1 -0.50 4.56 -61.29
C MET A 1 -0.07 5.44 -60.14
N SER A 2 -1.03 6.00 -59.40
CA SER A 2 -0.77 6.80 -58.19
C SER A 2 -0.80 5.84 -57.00
N ARG A 3 0.27 5.81 -56.19
CA ARG A 3 0.26 5.08 -54.92
C ARG A 3 -0.78 5.76 -54.01
N PRO A 4 -1.79 5.03 -53.49
CA PRO A 4 -2.70 5.62 -52.52
C PRO A 4 -1.91 5.92 -51.25
N THR A 5 -2.01 7.16 -50.78
CA THR A 5 -1.59 7.58 -49.45
C THR A 5 -2.24 6.67 -48.41
N ARG A 6 -1.49 5.71 -47.87
CA ARG A 6 -1.86 4.96 -46.66
C ARG A 6 -1.94 5.96 -45.51
N ALA A 7 -3.14 6.37 -45.09
CA ALA A 7 -3.32 7.38 -44.07
C ALA A 7 -4.19 6.85 -42.90
N PRO A 8 -3.59 6.56 -41.72
CA PRO A 8 -4.25 6.11 -40.47
C PRO A 8 -5.28 7.08 -39.82
N GLY A 9 -6.00 7.90 -40.58
CA GLY A 9 -6.54 9.18 -40.12
C GLY A 9 -7.80 9.18 -39.22
N ARG A 10 -8.64 8.13 -39.24
CA ARG A 10 -9.89 8.08 -38.45
C ARG A 10 -9.88 7.08 -37.29
N LEU A 11 -9.28 5.90 -37.46
CA LEU A 11 -9.15 4.93 -36.37
C LEU A 11 -8.28 5.44 -35.21
N ALA A 12 -7.31 6.31 -35.48
CA ALA A 12 -6.53 6.99 -34.45
C ALA A 12 -7.40 7.86 -33.51
N ARG A 13 -8.55 8.37 -33.99
CA ARG A 13 -9.51 9.13 -33.16
C ARG A 13 -10.23 8.25 -32.14
N TYR A 14 -10.33 6.95 -32.44
CA TYR A 14 -10.82 5.93 -31.50
C TYR A 14 -9.68 5.38 -30.62
N GLY A 15 -8.48 5.96 -30.66
CA GLY A 15 -7.35 5.58 -29.81
C GLY A 15 -6.51 4.42 -30.32
N PHE A 16 -6.88 3.80 -31.46
CA PHE A 16 -6.15 2.66 -32.03
C PHE A 16 -4.79 3.04 -32.61
N GLY A 17 -3.79 2.20 -32.38
CA GLY A 17 -2.46 2.32 -32.98
C GLY A 17 -1.61 3.47 -32.46
N THR A 18 -2.00 4.10 -31.36
CA THR A 18 -1.28 5.22 -30.74
C THR A 18 0.02 4.80 -30.03
N ALA A 19 0.24 3.50 -29.82
CA ALA A 19 1.42 2.97 -29.13
C ALA A 19 2.62 2.66 -30.05
N ASP A 20 2.41 2.12 -31.26
CA ASP A 20 3.48 1.43 -32.02
C ASP A 20 3.67 1.89 -33.48
N GLY A 21 3.04 2.99 -33.93
CA GLY A 21 3.26 3.56 -35.27
C GLY A 21 2.71 2.77 -36.46
N ASP A 22 2.56 1.44 -36.33
CA ASP A 22 1.98 0.49 -37.31
C ASP A 22 0.58 -0.05 -36.87
N GLY A 23 0.12 0.31 -35.67
CA GLY A 23 -1.10 -0.27 -35.09
C GLY A 23 -2.41 0.12 -35.78
N GLY A 24 -2.44 1.24 -36.52
CA GLY A 24 -3.64 1.67 -37.25
C GLY A 24 -4.00 0.75 -38.41
N ALA A 25 -3.01 0.14 -39.07
CA ALA A 25 -3.24 -0.85 -40.12
C ALA A 25 -3.82 -2.15 -39.52
N ARG A 26 -3.24 -2.62 -38.40
CA ARG A 26 -3.73 -3.81 -37.69
C ARG A 26 -5.16 -3.63 -37.16
N ALA A 27 -5.49 -2.45 -36.65
CA ALA A 27 -6.85 -2.18 -36.19
C ALA A 27 -7.86 -2.21 -37.34
N ALA A 28 -7.50 -1.68 -38.51
CA ALA A 28 -8.34 -1.74 -39.71
C ALA A 28 -8.57 -3.19 -40.17
N ASP A 29 -7.54 -4.05 -40.13
CA ASP A 29 -7.67 -5.46 -40.48
C ASP A 29 -8.60 -6.21 -39.51
N LEU A 30 -8.42 -6.01 -38.21
CA LEU A 30 -9.26 -6.66 -37.18
C LEU A 30 -10.72 -6.18 -37.21
N LEU A 31 -10.96 -4.93 -37.58
CA LEU A 31 -12.31 -4.36 -37.68
C LEU A 31 -12.96 -4.59 -39.05
N GLY A 32 -12.16 -4.88 -40.07
CA GLY A 32 -12.60 -4.99 -41.47
C GLY A 32 -13.46 -6.22 -41.76
N PRO A 33 -13.82 -6.43 -43.04
CA PRO A 33 -14.71 -7.50 -43.49
C PRO A 33 -14.24 -8.91 -43.09
N ASP A 34 -12.93 -9.14 -43.12
CA ASP A 34 -12.32 -10.44 -42.79
C ASP A 34 -12.13 -10.64 -41.27
N GLY A 35 -12.42 -9.61 -40.46
CA GLY A 35 -12.33 -9.63 -39.01
C GLY A 35 -13.70 -9.53 -38.35
N LEU A 36 -13.93 -8.48 -37.56
CA LEU A 36 -15.19 -8.25 -36.86
C LEU A 36 -16.32 -7.74 -37.78
N GLY A 37 -16.03 -7.25 -38.98
CA GLY A 37 -17.03 -6.71 -39.90
C GLY A 37 -17.67 -5.41 -39.42
N LEU A 38 -16.96 -4.60 -38.64
CA LEU A 38 -17.46 -3.38 -38.01
C LEU A 38 -17.02 -2.09 -38.74
N TRP A 39 -16.06 -2.19 -39.66
CA TRP A 39 -15.45 -1.05 -40.33
C TRP A 39 -15.35 -1.26 -41.84
N ARG A 40 -15.64 -0.19 -42.60
CA ARG A 40 -15.44 -0.14 -44.06
C ARG A 40 -14.09 0.50 -44.37
N PRO A 41 -13.07 -0.26 -44.81
CA PRO A 41 -11.72 0.26 -44.99
C PRO A 41 -11.63 1.38 -46.03
N ASP A 42 -12.42 1.29 -47.11
CA ASP A 42 -12.42 2.26 -48.21
C ASP A 42 -13.10 3.59 -47.82
N GLU A 43 -14.22 3.51 -47.10
CA GLU A 43 -15.01 4.68 -46.68
C GLU A 43 -14.49 5.31 -45.37
N GLN A 44 -13.65 4.58 -44.62
CA GLN A 44 -13.12 4.98 -43.32
C GLN A 44 -14.25 5.35 -42.33
N GLU A 45 -15.28 4.51 -42.26
CA GLU A 45 -16.41 4.67 -41.36
C GLU A 45 -16.93 3.34 -40.82
N PRO A 46 -17.66 3.37 -39.69
CA PRO A 46 -18.36 2.18 -39.19
C PRO A 46 -19.38 1.68 -40.21
N VAL A 47 -19.63 0.36 -40.24
CA VAL A 47 -20.58 -0.24 -41.19
C VAL A 47 -22.03 0.20 -40.96
N ASP A 48 -22.38 0.58 -39.72
CA ASP A 48 -23.69 1.08 -39.29
C ASP A 48 -23.57 1.83 -37.93
N GLU A 49 -24.70 2.30 -37.41
CA GLU A 49 -24.77 3.00 -36.12
C GLU A 49 -24.35 2.11 -34.93
N PRO A 50 -24.86 0.87 -34.76
CA PRO A 50 -24.40 -0.04 -33.70
C PRO A 50 -22.89 -0.29 -33.68
N ALA A 51 -22.27 -0.48 -34.86
CA ALA A 51 -20.82 -0.61 -34.98
C ALA A 51 -20.11 0.69 -34.53
N GLY A 52 -20.67 1.85 -34.86
CA GLY A 52 -20.19 3.14 -34.38
C GLY A 52 -20.23 3.27 -32.85
N GLU A 53 -21.29 2.81 -32.20
CA GLU A 53 -21.40 2.80 -30.74
C GLU A 53 -20.39 1.86 -30.07
N LEU A 54 -20.14 0.70 -30.68
CA LEU A 54 -19.16 -0.25 -30.21
C LEU A 54 -17.73 0.31 -30.32
N LEU A 55 -17.39 0.95 -31.44
CA LEU A 55 -16.11 1.65 -31.62
C LEU A 55 -15.94 2.81 -30.62
N ALA A 56 -17.00 3.58 -30.37
CA ALA A 56 -17.00 4.63 -29.36
C ALA A 56 -16.86 4.10 -27.92
N THR A 57 -17.26 2.85 -27.68
CA THR A 57 -17.04 2.20 -26.38
C THR A 57 -15.62 1.66 -26.26
N LEU A 58 -15.09 1.03 -27.32
CA LEU A 58 -13.70 0.58 -27.42
C LEU A 58 -12.70 1.72 -27.18
N SER A 59 -12.97 2.91 -27.72
CA SER A 59 -12.09 4.07 -27.55
C SER A 59 -11.99 4.60 -26.11
N ARG A 60 -12.94 4.24 -25.24
CA ARG A 60 -12.94 4.60 -23.82
C ARG A 60 -12.30 3.54 -22.93
N ALA A 61 -11.88 2.41 -23.50
CA ALA A 61 -11.19 1.37 -22.75
C ALA A 61 -9.80 1.85 -22.30
N ALA A 62 -9.26 1.27 -21.22
CA ALA A 62 -7.93 1.63 -20.72
C ALA A 62 -6.80 1.38 -21.74
N ASP A 63 -6.98 0.35 -22.57
CA ASP A 63 -6.20 0.08 -23.78
C ASP A 63 -7.16 -0.38 -24.89
N PRO A 64 -7.51 0.51 -25.84
CA PRO A 64 -8.39 0.18 -26.97
C PRO A 64 -7.84 -0.93 -27.87
N ASP A 65 -6.52 -0.97 -28.09
CA ASP A 65 -5.87 -1.98 -28.95
C ASP A 65 -5.91 -3.36 -28.27
N LEU A 66 -5.76 -3.42 -26.95
CA LEU A 66 -5.94 -4.65 -26.18
C LEU A 66 -7.41 -5.12 -26.24
N ALA A 67 -8.36 -4.22 -25.99
CA ALA A 67 -9.79 -4.54 -26.02
C ALA A 67 -10.23 -5.10 -27.39
N LEU A 68 -9.80 -4.45 -28.47
CA LEU A 68 -10.10 -4.88 -29.84
C LEU A 68 -9.51 -6.26 -30.15
N ARG A 69 -8.23 -6.47 -29.84
CA ARG A 69 -7.57 -7.77 -30.08
C ARG A 69 -8.24 -8.91 -29.32
N GLN A 70 -8.65 -8.67 -28.08
CA GLN A 70 -9.33 -9.69 -27.30
C GLN A 70 -10.74 -9.95 -27.82
N LEU A 71 -11.51 -8.92 -28.13
CA LEU A 71 -12.85 -9.06 -28.71
C LEU A 71 -12.80 -9.88 -30.00
N HIS A 72 -11.87 -9.54 -30.90
CA HIS A 72 -11.63 -10.32 -32.12
C HIS A 72 -11.29 -11.78 -31.83
N ARG A 73 -10.39 -12.06 -30.87
CA ARG A 73 -10.04 -13.43 -30.49
C ARG A 73 -11.23 -14.23 -29.94
N ILE A 74 -12.13 -13.60 -29.18
CA ILE A 74 -13.32 -14.26 -28.64
C ILE A 74 -14.29 -14.62 -29.78
N VAL A 75 -14.60 -13.65 -30.64
CA VAL A 75 -15.47 -13.83 -31.81
C VAL A 75 -14.94 -14.92 -32.74
N GLU A 76 -13.64 -14.93 -32.98
CA GLU A 76 -12.99 -15.97 -33.77
C GLU A 76 -13.10 -17.37 -33.15
N THR A 77 -12.99 -17.48 -31.82
CA THR A 77 -13.24 -18.76 -31.13
C THR A 77 -14.70 -19.18 -31.31
N GLU A 78 -15.68 -18.28 -31.12
CA GLU A 78 -17.11 -18.59 -31.31
C GLU A 78 -17.40 -19.10 -32.73
N ARG A 79 -16.88 -18.41 -33.76
CA ARG A 79 -17.06 -18.78 -35.16
C ARG A 79 -16.46 -20.15 -35.47
N ARG A 80 -15.26 -20.45 -34.95
CA ARG A 80 -14.64 -21.77 -35.14
C ARG A 80 -15.40 -22.88 -34.45
N THR A 81 -15.95 -22.63 -33.26
CA THR A 81 -16.68 -23.63 -32.49
C THR A 81 -18.09 -23.89 -33.06
N THR A 82 -18.76 -22.86 -33.57
CA THR A 82 -20.14 -22.96 -34.10
C THR A 82 -20.19 -23.27 -35.60
N GLY A 83 -19.16 -22.89 -36.36
CA GLY A 83 -19.16 -22.93 -37.82
C GLY A 83 -20.00 -21.81 -38.48
N ASP A 84 -20.59 -20.91 -37.69
CA ASP A 84 -21.37 -19.75 -38.17
C ASP A 84 -20.47 -18.52 -38.31
N THR A 85 -20.81 -17.62 -39.23
CA THR A 85 -20.18 -16.30 -39.35
C THR A 85 -20.72 -15.32 -38.30
N ALA A 86 -21.94 -15.56 -37.80
CA ALA A 86 -22.56 -14.79 -36.73
C ALA A 86 -21.91 -15.06 -35.37
N SER A 87 -21.74 -14.01 -34.56
CA SER A 87 -21.23 -14.09 -33.19
C SER A 87 -22.34 -13.70 -32.20
N PRO A 88 -22.72 -14.61 -31.28
CA PRO A 88 -23.63 -14.28 -30.19
C PRO A 88 -23.13 -13.11 -29.35
N LEU A 89 -21.82 -13.04 -29.07
CA LEU A 89 -21.23 -11.91 -28.35
C LEU A 89 -21.48 -10.58 -29.07
N LEU A 90 -21.20 -10.48 -30.38
CA LEU A 90 -21.40 -9.22 -31.10
C LEU A 90 -22.88 -8.79 -31.11
N ALA A 91 -23.80 -9.74 -31.31
CA ALA A 91 -25.23 -9.47 -31.26
C ALA A 91 -25.65 -8.94 -29.87
N ASP A 92 -25.15 -9.56 -28.80
CA ASP A 92 -25.41 -9.15 -27.43
C ASP A 92 -24.81 -7.78 -27.08
N LEU A 93 -23.60 -7.47 -27.57
CA LEU A 93 -22.98 -6.16 -27.37
C LEU A 93 -23.76 -5.04 -28.09
N HIS A 94 -24.39 -5.33 -29.23
CA HIS A 94 -25.29 -4.37 -29.88
C HIS A 94 -26.58 -4.19 -29.09
N ALA A 95 -27.17 -5.28 -28.59
CA ALA A 95 -28.47 -5.27 -27.91
C ALA A 95 -28.43 -4.72 -26.47
N ASP A 96 -27.35 -4.92 -25.71
CA ASP A 96 -27.22 -4.52 -24.31
C ASP A 96 -26.06 -3.52 -24.11
N PRO A 97 -26.33 -2.20 -24.07
CA PRO A 97 -25.31 -1.17 -23.83
C PRO A 97 -24.58 -1.33 -22.48
N GLY A 98 -25.26 -1.88 -21.46
CA GLY A 98 -24.68 -2.15 -20.16
C GLY A 98 -23.64 -3.26 -20.24
N LEU A 99 -23.98 -4.38 -20.91
CA LEU A 99 -23.05 -5.47 -21.20
C LEU A 99 -21.87 -4.95 -22.03
N ARG A 100 -22.15 -4.19 -23.08
CA ARG A 100 -21.12 -3.58 -23.94
C ARG A 100 -20.10 -2.79 -23.14
N ARG A 101 -20.56 -1.91 -22.26
CA ARG A 101 -19.67 -1.14 -21.38
C ARG A 101 -18.82 -2.04 -20.47
N ARG A 102 -19.42 -3.06 -19.86
CA ARG A 102 -18.74 -3.96 -18.91
C ARG A 102 -17.71 -4.86 -19.59
N VAL A 103 -18.08 -5.51 -20.69
CA VAL A 103 -17.17 -6.39 -21.45
C VAL A 103 -15.98 -5.58 -21.96
N ILE A 104 -16.22 -4.46 -22.66
CA ILE A 104 -15.13 -3.66 -23.22
C ILE A 104 -14.20 -3.09 -22.14
N ALA A 105 -14.75 -2.66 -20.99
CA ALA A 105 -13.93 -2.20 -19.87
C ALA A 105 -13.00 -3.30 -19.35
N VAL A 106 -13.51 -4.54 -19.18
CA VAL A 106 -12.69 -5.69 -18.77
C VAL A 106 -11.62 -6.00 -19.82
N LEU A 107 -11.99 -6.09 -21.10
CA LEU A 107 -11.07 -6.48 -22.16
C LEU A 107 -9.91 -5.48 -22.34
N GLY A 108 -10.16 -4.18 -22.18
CA GLY A 108 -9.10 -3.17 -22.24
C GLY A 108 -8.29 -3.02 -20.95
N ALA A 109 -8.80 -3.53 -19.81
CA ALA A 109 -8.12 -3.43 -18.54
C ALA A 109 -7.31 -4.68 -18.17
N SER A 110 -7.69 -5.87 -18.64
CA SER A 110 -7.07 -7.13 -18.20
C SER A 110 -6.80 -8.09 -19.35
N SER A 111 -5.53 -8.39 -19.61
CA SER A 111 -5.16 -9.47 -20.52
C SER A 111 -5.57 -10.84 -20.00
N ALA A 112 -5.47 -11.06 -18.69
CA ALA A 112 -5.79 -12.35 -18.08
C ALA A 112 -7.29 -12.68 -18.11
N LEU A 113 -8.17 -11.71 -17.84
CA LEU A 113 -9.62 -11.93 -17.98
C LEU A 113 -10.03 -12.00 -19.45
N GLY A 114 -9.34 -11.27 -20.33
CA GLY A 114 -9.45 -11.43 -21.77
C GLY A 114 -9.15 -12.84 -22.25
N ASP A 115 -7.99 -13.37 -21.88
CA ASP A 115 -7.59 -14.74 -22.22
C ASP A 115 -8.57 -15.78 -21.65
N HIS A 116 -9.14 -15.53 -20.47
CA HIS A 116 -10.20 -16.37 -19.92
C HIS A 116 -11.46 -16.38 -20.81
N LEU A 117 -11.93 -15.21 -21.26
CA LEU A 117 -13.08 -15.12 -22.17
C LEU A 117 -12.78 -15.66 -23.57
N VAL A 118 -11.53 -15.64 -24.02
CA VAL A 118 -11.13 -16.31 -25.28
C VAL A 118 -11.22 -17.82 -25.13
N ALA A 119 -10.84 -18.37 -23.97
CA ALA A 119 -10.92 -19.80 -23.67
C ALA A 119 -12.36 -20.28 -23.38
N HIS A 120 -13.20 -19.38 -22.85
CA HIS A 120 -14.59 -19.65 -22.47
C HIS A 120 -15.50 -18.48 -22.92
N PRO A 121 -15.80 -18.35 -24.23
CA PRO A 121 -16.60 -17.24 -24.75
C PRO A 121 -17.93 -17.06 -24.02
N GLU A 122 -18.64 -18.14 -23.73
CA GLU A 122 -19.95 -18.14 -23.07
C GLU A 122 -19.97 -17.42 -21.70
N HIS A 123 -18.82 -17.30 -21.03
CA HIS A 123 -18.72 -16.66 -19.73
C HIS A 123 -18.97 -15.14 -19.76
N TYR A 124 -18.94 -14.47 -20.92
CA TYR A 124 -19.33 -13.04 -20.99
C TYR A 124 -20.78 -12.84 -20.54
N GLN A 125 -21.63 -13.87 -20.65
CA GLN A 125 -23.04 -13.79 -20.28
C GLN A 125 -23.24 -13.48 -18.80
N ALA A 126 -22.26 -13.81 -17.95
CA ALA A 126 -22.26 -13.43 -16.54
C ALA A 126 -22.24 -11.90 -16.32
N LEU A 127 -21.94 -11.12 -17.37
CA LEU A 127 -21.93 -9.66 -17.37
C LEU A 127 -23.20 -9.03 -17.97
N ARG A 128 -24.19 -9.82 -18.41
CA ARG A 128 -25.46 -9.30 -18.98
C ARG A 128 -26.22 -8.46 -17.97
N THR A 129 -26.91 -7.43 -18.46
CA THR A 129 -27.88 -6.68 -17.67
C THR A 129 -29.03 -7.62 -17.32
N ALA A 130 -29.41 -7.65 -16.05
CA ALA A 130 -30.51 -8.49 -15.58
C ALA A 130 -31.85 -8.00 -16.15
N PRO A 131 -32.91 -8.85 -16.18
CA PRO A 131 -34.22 -8.47 -16.74
C PRO A 131 -34.88 -7.26 -16.07
N ASP A 132 -34.49 -6.96 -14.82
CA ASP A 132 -34.92 -5.77 -14.07
C ASP A 132 -34.15 -4.49 -14.47
N GLY A 133 -33.25 -4.58 -15.45
CA GLY A 133 -32.42 -3.48 -15.93
C GLY A 133 -31.17 -3.22 -15.09
N LEU A 134 -30.91 -4.02 -14.04
CA LEU A 134 -29.77 -3.83 -13.15
C LEU A 134 -28.51 -4.53 -13.66
N ALA A 135 -27.35 -4.00 -13.25
CA ALA A 135 -26.08 -4.69 -13.45
C ALA A 135 -26.05 -6.00 -12.63
N PRO A 136 -25.32 -7.04 -13.08
CA PRO A 136 -25.25 -8.31 -12.37
C PRO A 136 -24.62 -8.14 -10.99
N SER A 137 -25.04 -8.99 -10.04
CA SER A 137 -24.51 -8.96 -8.69
C SER A 137 -22.99 -9.22 -8.69
N ALA A 138 -22.27 -8.39 -7.95
CA ALA A 138 -20.82 -8.44 -7.83
C ALA A 138 -20.41 -8.40 -6.34
N GLU A 139 -21.23 -9.02 -5.48
CA GLU A 139 -21.01 -9.10 -4.02
C GLU A 139 -20.02 -10.19 -3.60
N GLY A 140 -19.32 -10.83 -4.55
CA GLY A 140 -18.40 -11.93 -4.25
C GLY A 140 -19.08 -13.24 -3.87
N ARG A 141 -20.32 -13.47 -4.34
CA ARG A 141 -21.00 -14.75 -4.18
C ARG A 141 -20.49 -15.76 -5.19
N LEU A 142 -20.39 -17.02 -4.77
CA LEU A 142 -20.15 -18.15 -5.64
C LEU A 142 -21.48 -18.79 -6.04
N GLU A 143 -21.62 -19.08 -7.32
CA GLU A 143 -22.74 -19.82 -7.91
C GLU A 143 -22.16 -21.06 -8.62
N PRO A 144 -21.69 -22.08 -7.87
CA PRO A 144 -21.21 -23.31 -8.49
C PRO A 144 -22.37 -23.99 -9.21
N ALA A 145 -22.21 -24.18 -10.51
CA ALA A 145 -23.21 -24.80 -11.37
C ALA A 145 -22.54 -25.80 -12.32
N GLY A 146 -23.23 -26.92 -12.56
CA GLY A 146 -22.78 -27.98 -13.45
C GLY A 146 -22.36 -29.25 -12.72
N ASP A 147 -22.38 -30.36 -13.46
CA ASP A 147 -21.99 -31.68 -12.98
C ASP A 147 -20.50 -31.94 -13.27
N GLY A 148 -19.83 -32.73 -12.44
CA GLY A 148 -18.45 -33.17 -12.67
C GLY A 148 -17.51 -32.92 -11.50
N ASN A 149 -16.23 -32.69 -11.80
CA ASN A 149 -15.19 -32.50 -10.78
C ASN A 149 -15.48 -31.23 -9.93
N PRO A 150 -15.71 -31.34 -8.61
CA PRO A 150 -16.08 -30.20 -7.77
C PRO A 150 -15.06 -29.06 -7.78
N VAL A 151 -13.77 -29.37 -7.88
CA VAL A 151 -12.69 -28.37 -7.96
C VAL A 151 -12.75 -27.60 -9.28
N ALA A 152 -13.11 -28.25 -10.37
CA ALA A 152 -13.30 -27.59 -11.67
C ALA A 152 -14.53 -26.67 -11.66
N VAL A 153 -15.65 -27.13 -11.10
CA VAL A 153 -16.88 -26.33 -10.93
C VAL A 153 -16.60 -25.08 -10.08
N LEU A 154 -15.90 -25.26 -8.95
CA LEU A 154 -15.51 -24.16 -8.07
C LEU A 154 -14.58 -23.16 -8.78
N ARG A 155 -13.62 -23.62 -9.59
CA ARG A 155 -12.75 -22.76 -10.40
C ARG A 155 -13.55 -21.90 -11.38
N THR A 156 -14.53 -22.48 -12.07
CA THR A 156 -15.39 -21.72 -12.98
C THR A 156 -16.21 -20.68 -12.23
N ALA A 157 -16.88 -21.07 -11.15
CA ALA A 157 -17.67 -20.16 -10.33
C ALA A 157 -16.83 -18.99 -9.80
N TYR A 158 -15.60 -19.27 -9.35
CA TYR A 158 -14.65 -18.26 -8.91
C TYR A 158 -14.33 -17.24 -10.03
N ARG A 159 -14.01 -17.73 -11.24
CA ARG A 159 -13.68 -16.85 -12.38
C ARG A 159 -14.86 -15.98 -12.80
N LEU A 160 -16.07 -16.51 -12.81
CA LEU A 160 -17.28 -15.75 -13.10
C LEU A 160 -17.55 -14.67 -12.06
N ALA A 161 -17.42 -14.99 -10.76
CA ALA A 161 -17.57 -14.01 -9.69
C ALA A 161 -16.50 -12.90 -9.77
N LEU A 162 -15.23 -13.27 -10.02
CA LEU A 162 -14.14 -12.32 -10.22
C LEU A 162 -14.39 -11.40 -11.43
N LEU A 163 -14.91 -11.95 -12.53
CA LEU A 163 -15.26 -11.20 -13.73
C LEU A 163 -16.35 -10.15 -13.43
N ARG A 164 -17.40 -10.51 -12.68
CA ARG A 164 -18.46 -9.58 -12.25
C ARG A 164 -17.91 -8.47 -11.34
N ILE A 165 -17.03 -8.80 -10.39
CA ILE A 165 -16.36 -7.83 -9.52
C ILE A 165 -15.52 -6.85 -10.35
N ALA A 166 -14.68 -7.37 -11.26
CA ALA A 166 -13.82 -6.55 -12.12
C ALA A 166 -14.63 -5.61 -13.01
N ALA A 167 -15.70 -6.10 -13.62
CA ALA A 167 -16.58 -5.29 -14.45
C ALA A 167 -17.26 -4.18 -13.65
N ALA A 168 -17.76 -4.47 -12.44
CA ALA A 168 -18.41 -3.48 -11.58
C ALA A 168 -17.42 -2.39 -11.12
N ASP A 169 -16.21 -2.78 -10.72
CA ASP A 169 -15.14 -1.86 -10.31
C ASP A 169 -14.68 -0.95 -11.46
N LEU A 170 -14.48 -1.50 -12.66
CA LEU A 170 -14.02 -0.73 -13.84
C LEU A 170 -15.09 0.21 -14.41
N THR A 171 -16.38 -0.07 -14.18
CA THR A 171 -17.48 0.72 -14.75
C THR A 171 -18.15 1.66 -13.74
N GLY A 172 -17.62 1.76 -12.52
CA GLY A 172 -18.18 2.61 -11.46
C GLY A 172 -19.45 2.04 -10.82
N GLY A 173 -19.75 0.75 -11.02
CA GLY A 173 -20.80 0.04 -10.30
C GLY A 173 -20.45 -0.25 -8.84
N ARG A 174 -19.16 -0.14 -8.46
CA ARG A 174 -18.66 -0.22 -7.07
C ARG A 174 -17.56 0.79 -6.82
N GLY A 175 -17.54 1.34 -5.61
CA GLY A 175 -16.37 2.03 -5.08
C GLY A 175 -15.35 1.03 -4.52
N LEU A 176 -14.14 1.51 -4.25
CA LEU A 176 -13.03 0.67 -3.83
C LEU A 176 -13.34 -0.19 -2.60
N GLU A 177 -13.98 0.37 -1.57
CA GLU A 177 -14.31 -0.35 -0.35
C GLU A 177 -15.31 -1.49 -0.59
N GLN A 178 -16.31 -1.26 -1.45
CA GLN A 178 -17.23 -2.33 -1.86
C GLN A 178 -16.51 -3.41 -2.67
N THR A 179 -15.56 -3.03 -3.54
CA THR A 179 -14.74 -3.98 -4.30
C THR A 179 -13.88 -4.83 -3.37
N MET A 180 -13.21 -4.24 -2.38
CA MET A 180 -12.42 -4.99 -1.41
C MET A 180 -13.28 -5.95 -0.57
N ALA A 181 -14.47 -5.50 -0.15
CA ALA A 181 -15.41 -6.34 0.58
C ALA A 181 -15.89 -7.52 -0.27
N ALA A 182 -16.23 -7.29 -1.54
CA ALA A 182 -16.63 -8.34 -2.47
C ALA A 182 -15.49 -9.35 -2.75
N LEU A 183 -14.26 -8.89 -2.92
CA LEU A 183 -13.10 -9.78 -3.06
C LEU A 183 -12.87 -10.63 -1.80
N SER A 184 -13.07 -10.04 -0.62
CA SER A 184 -12.96 -10.75 0.66
C SER A 184 -14.08 -11.77 0.84
N ALA A 185 -15.31 -11.42 0.47
CA ALA A 185 -16.46 -12.34 0.49
C ALA A 185 -16.27 -13.51 -0.51
N LEU A 186 -15.70 -13.23 -1.67
CA LEU A 186 -15.35 -14.27 -2.65
C LEU A 186 -14.28 -15.21 -2.11
N ALA A 187 -13.31 -14.69 -1.37
CA ALA A 187 -12.30 -15.49 -0.69
C ALA A 187 -12.93 -16.40 0.39
N ASP A 188 -13.80 -15.86 1.24
CA ASP A 188 -14.53 -16.63 2.25
C ASP A 188 -15.36 -17.75 1.62
N ALA A 189 -16.14 -17.42 0.58
CA ALA A 189 -16.97 -18.40 -0.12
C ALA A 189 -16.13 -19.52 -0.74
N THR A 190 -14.95 -19.18 -1.27
CA THR A 190 -14.03 -20.16 -1.87
C THR A 190 -13.38 -21.03 -0.79
N LEU A 191 -13.00 -20.46 0.36
CA LEU A 191 -12.50 -21.23 1.51
C LEU A 191 -13.57 -22.18 2.04
N ALA A 192 -14.81 -21.73 2.17
CA ALA A 192 -15.93 -22.56 2.62
C ALA A 192 -16.24 -23.70 1.66
N ALA A 193 -16.31 -23.43 0.35
CA ALA A 193 -16.52 -24.48 -0.64
C ALA A 193 -15.35 -25.49 -0.69
N ALA A 194 -14.11 -25.01 -0.61
CA ALA A 194 -12.93 -25.87 -0.56
C ALA A 194 -12.88 -26.71 0.73
N TYR A 195 -13.36 -26.17 1.85
CA TYR A 195 -13.53 -26.90 3.11
C TYR A 195 -14.52 -28.06 2.95
N GLU A 196 -15.72 -27.81 2.40
CA GLU A 196 -16.72 -28.87 2.23
C GLU A 196 -16.22 -29.96 1.26
N ILE A 197 -15.61 -29.58 0.12
CA ILE A 197 -15.00 -30.57 -0.80
C ILE A 197 -13.94 -31.41 -0.07
N ALA A 198 -13.10 -30.79 0.76
CA ALA A 198 -12.06 -31.49 1.50
C ALA A 198 -12.62 -32.43 2.59
N VAL A 199 -13.76 -32.09 3.19
CA VAL A 199 -14.48 -32.95 4.15
C VAL A 199 -15.14 -34.12 3.42
N ASP A 200 -15.78 -33.89 2.27
CA ASP A 200 -16.43 -34.93 1.47
C ASP A 200 -15.45 -35.96 0.90
N GLU A 201 -14.17 -35.59 0.74
CA GLU A 201 -13.09 -36.47 0.30
C GLU A 201 -12.46 -37.31 1.44
N LEU A 202 -12.91 -37.14 2.69
CA LEU A 202 -12.46 -37.99 3.79
C LEU A 202 -12.91 -39.45 3.57
N ALA A 203 -12.20 -40.39 4.19
CA ALA A 203 -12.53 -41.81 4.09
C ALA A 203 -13.96 -42.08 4.59
N GLU A 204 -14.64 -43.03 3.96
CA GLU A 204 -16.00 -43.41 4.35
C GLU A 204 -16.04 -43.83 5.84
N GLY A 205 -16.94 -43.23 6.60
CA GLY A 205 -17.05 -43.42 8.06
C GLY A 205 -16.13 -42.55 8.91
N ALA A 206 -15.28 -41.69 8.33
CA ALA A 206 -14.54 -40.69 9.09
C ALA A 206 -15.48 -39.61 9.64
N GLU A 207 -15.32 -39.26 10.92
CA GLU A 207 -16.07 -38.16 11.52
C GLU A 207 -15.58 -36.81 10.99
N ARG A 208 -16.52 -35.90 10.73
CA ARG A 208 -16.21 -34.51 10.35
C ARG A 208 -15.46 -33.83 11.49
N PRO A 209 -14.22 -33.35 11.29
CA PRO A 209 -13.47 -32.72 12.36
C PRO A 209 -14.07 -31.37 12.74
N ARG A 210 -14.05 -31.04 14.03
CA ARG A 210 -14.28 -29.68 14.50
C ARG A 210 -13.06 -28.81 14.21
N LEU A 211 -12.96 -28.38 12.97
CA LEU A 211 -11.89 -27.54 12.44
C LEU A 211 -12.44 -26.16 12.05
N ALA A 212 -11.83 -25.12 12.59
CA ALA A 212 -12.07 -23.73 12.25
C ALA A 212 -10.98 -23.17 11.34
N VAL A 213 -11.38 -22.37 10.35
CA VAL A 213 -10.48 -21.58 9.49
C VAL A 213 -10.66 -20.11 9.83
N VAL A 214 -9.61 -19.49 10.37
CA VAL A 214 -9.58 -18.08 10.74
C VAL A 214 -8.85 -17.29 9.66
N ALA A 215 -9.54 -16.34 9.00
CA ALA A 215 -8.89 -15.43 8.07
C ALA A 215 -8.08 -14.38 8.81
N MET A 216 -6.91 -14.09 8.27
CA MET A 216 -5.93 -13.15 8.80
C MET A 216 -5.61 -12.06 7.76
N GLY A 217 -4.75 -11.12 8.11
CA GLY A 217 -4.21 -10.15 7.15
C GLY A 217 -5.31 -9.34 6.45
N LYS A 218 -5.19 -9.15 5.14
CA LYS A 218 -6.17 -8.37 4.36
C LYS A 218 -7.53 -9.04 4.26
N CYS A 219 -7.56 -10.37 4.19
CA CYS A 219 -8.80 -11.14 4.10
C CYS A 219 -9.61 -10.97 5.39
N GLY A 220 -8.98 -11.19 6.55
CA GLY A 220 -9.63 -10.99 7.84
C GLY A 220 -10.05 -9.53 8.11
N GLY A 221 -9.31 -8.56 7.56
CA GLY A 221 -9.65 -7.14 7.59
C GLY A 221 -10.75 -6.71 6.59
N GLY A 222 -11.27 -7.61 5.75
CA GLY A 222 -12.27 -7.28 4.72
C GLY A 222 -11.75 -6.33 3.62
N GLU A 223 -10.43 -6.33 3.40
CA GLU A 223 -9.73 -5.35 2.57
C GLU A 223 -8.84 -6.01 1.48
N LEU A 224 -9.30 -7.16 0.96
CA LEU A 224 -8.57 -7.93 -0.06
C LEU A 224 -8.44 -7.16 -1.40
N ASN A 225 -7.33 -7.40 -2.09
CA ASN A 225 -7.03 -6.92 -3.44
C ASN A 225 -7.10 -8.07 -4.46
N TYR A 226 -7.16 -7.76 -5.77
CA TYR A 226 -7.37 -8.76 -6.84
C TYR A 226 -6.41 -9.95 -6.81
N VAL A 227 -5.15 -9.72 -6.44
CA VAL A 227 -4.14 -10.76 -6.33
C VAL A 227 -3.47 -10.63 -4.97
N SER A 228 -3.95 -11.44 -4.04
CA SER A 228 -3.38 -11.58 -2.70
C SER A 228 -3.32 -13.05 -2.33
N ASP A 229 -2.28 -13.41 -1.59
CA ASP A 229 -2.33 -14.62 -0.78
C ASP A 229 -3.44 -14.42 0.27
N VAL A 230 -4.12 -15.49 0.64
CA VAL A 230 -5.13 -15.47 1.70
C VAL A 230 -4.52 -16.09 2.95
N ASP A 231 -4.20 -15.22 3.90
CA ASP A 231 -3.59 -15.60 5.17
C ASP A 231 -4.64 -16.30 6.07
N VAL A 232 -4.34 -17.48 6.60
CA VAL A 232 -5.24 -18.24 7.50
C VAL A 232 -4.52 -18.86 8.69
N ILE A 233 -5.29 -19.15 9.74
CA ILE A 233 -4.89 -20.04 10.85
C ILE A 233 -5.95 -21.13 11.01
N PHE A 234 -5.51 -22.37 11.21
CA PHE A 234 -6.38 -23.54 11.43
C PHE A 234 -6.41 -23.91 12.91
N VAL A 235 -7.61 -24.01 13.47
CA VAL A 235 -7.81 -24.34 14.89
C VAL A 235 -8.70 -25.58 15.00
N ALA A 236 -8.20 -26.63 15.64
CA ALA A 236 -8.99 -27.79 16.01
C ALA A 236 -9.60 -27.60 17.42
N ALA A 237 -10.76 -28.18 17.70
CA ALA A 237 -11.33 -28.12 19.05
C ALA A 237 -10.47 -28.95 20.01
N GLU A 238 -10.28 -30.24 19.72
CA GLU A 238 -9.62 -31.20 20.60
C GLU A 238 -8.54 -32.03 19.87
N ASP A 239 -7.75 -32.78 20.63
CA ASP A 239 -6.68 -33.62 20.06
C ASP A 239 -7.24 -34.72 19.14
N ALA A 240 -8.46 -35.20 19.41
CA ALA A 240 -9.16 -36.19 18.59
C ALA A 240 -9.46 -35.69 17.17
N ASP A 241 -9.64 -34.37 16.98
CA ASP A 241 -9.92 -33.77 15.68
C ASP A 241 -8.65 -33.62 14.81
N LEU A 242 -7.47 -33.58 15.42
CA LEU A 242 -6.21 -33.20 14.73
C LEU A 242 -5.90 -34.02 13.47
N PRO A 243 -6.07 -35.36 13.44
CA PRO A 243 -5.75 -36.15 12.24
C PRO A 243 -6.62 -35.75 11.04
N ALA A 244 -7.95 -35.76 11.20
CA ALA A 244 -8.87 -35.39 10.13
C ALA A 244 -8.77 -33.89 9.79
N ALA A 245 -8.63 -33.03 10.80
CA ALA A 245 -8.47 -31.58 10.59
C ALA A 245 -7.20 -31.26 9.78
N THR A 246 -6.09 -31.97 10.00
CA THR A 246 -4.85 -31.76 9.25
C THR A 246 -5.00 -32.18 7.79
N LEU A 247 -5.71 -33.28 7.51
CA LEU A 247 -6.02 -33.71 6.14
C LEU A 247 -6.90 -32.67 5.43
N VAL A 248 -7.99 -32.24 6.07
CA VAL A 248 -8.90 -31.21 5.54
C VAL A 248 -8.17 -29.90 5.28
N ALA A 249 -7.37 -29.41 6.23
CA ALA A 249 -6.61 -28.16 6.06
C ALA A 249 -5.61 -28.24 4.90
N THR A 250 -4.87 -29.35 4.80
CA THR A 250 -3.90 -29.58 3.71
C THR A 250 -4.61 -29.62 2.36
N ARG A 251 -5.75 -30.31 2.29
CA ARG A 251 -6.53 -30.45 1.06
C ARG A 251 -7.19 -29.14 0.65
N LEU A 252 -7.73 -28.38 1.60
CA LEU A 252 -8.29 -27.04 1.37
C LEU A 252 -7.24 -26.10 0.75
N ILE A 253 -6.03 -26.03 1.32
CA ILE A 253 -4.93 -25.21 0.77
C ILE A 253 -4.66 -25.58 -0.69
N HIS A 254 -4.60 -26.87 -0.98
CA HIS A 254 -4.37 -27.36 -2.33
C HIS A 254 -5.51 -27.01 -3.28
N ILE A 255 -6.77 -27.21 -2.90
CA ILE A 255 -7.95 -26.87 -3.71
C ILE A 255 -7.95 -25.38 -4.03
N CYS A 256 -7.78 -24.51 -3.03
CA CYS A 256 -7.72 -23.06 -3.25
C CYS A 256 -6.60 -22.66 -4.21
N GLY A 257 -5.41 -23.29 -4.10
CA GLY A 257 -4.30 -23.08 -5.02
C GLY A 257 -4.61 -23.47 -6.48
N LEU A 258 -5.43 -24.51 -6.68
CA LEU A 258 -5.90 -24.91 -8.01
C LEU A 258 -7.04 -24.03 -8.55
N VAL A 259 -7.80 -23.39 -7.69
CA VAL A 259 -9.01 -22.61 -8.03
C VAL A 259 -8.67 -21.14 -8.28
N ALA A 260 -7.91 -20.51 -7.39
CA ALA A 260 -7.79 -19.06 -7.35
C ALA A 260 -6.42 -18.52 -6.91
N TRP A 261 -5.99 -18.79 -5.68
CA TRP A 261 -4.79 -18.21 -5.04
C TRP A 261 -4.17 -19.19 -4.04
N PRO A 262 -2.86 -19.03 -3.73
CA PRO A 262 -2.27 -19.75 -2.61
C PRO A 262 -2.87 -19.28 -1.28
N VAL A 263 -3.11 -20.25 -0.39
CA VAL A 263 -3.47 -20.00 1.00
C VAL A 263 -2.20 -20.00 1.84
N ASP A 264 -1.96 -18.94 2.59
CA ASP A 264 -0.76 -18.79 3.43
C ASP A 264 -1.10 -19.06 4.90
N ALA A 265 -0.51 -20.10 5.47
CA ALA A 265 -0.66 -20.44 6.89
C ALA A 265 0.56 -20.02 7.74
N ALA A 266 1.46 -19.17 7.24
CA ALA A 266 2.72 -18.82 7.90
C ALA A 266 2.55 -17.92 9.13
N LEU A 267 1.36 -17.35 9.36
CA LEU A 267 1.04 -16.59 10.57
C LEU A 267 0.67 -17.47 11.78
N ARG A 268 0.61 -18.79 11.60
CA ARG A 268 0.38 -19.74 12.71
C ARG A 268 1.58 -19.78 13.68
N PRO A 269 1.39 -20.26 14.93
CA PRO A 269 2.49 -20.45 15.88
C PRO A 269 3.71 -21.15 15.26
N GLU A 270 4.90 -20.58 15.46
CA GLU A 270 6.19 -21.04 14.90
C GLU A 270 6.30 -21.00 13.37
N GLY A 271 5.33 -20.38 12.70
CA GLY A 271 5.24 -20.21 11.26
C GLY A 271 5.38 -21.53 10.52
N ASN A 272 6.18 -21.53 9.44
CA ASN A 272 6.38 -22.72 8.59
C ASN A 272 7.03 -23.92 9.30
N ARG A 273 7.61 -23.72 10.49
CA ARG A 273 8.21 -24.80 11.30
C ARG A 273 7.22 -25.43 12.28
N GLY A 274 6.08 -24.78 12.52
CA GLY A 274 5.03 -25.28 13.39
C GLY A 274 4.05 -26.22 12.67
N PRO A 275 3.31 -27.04 13.44
CA PRO A 275 2.23 -27.87 12.89
C PRO A 275 1.18 -27.01 12.18
N LEU A 276 0.60 -27.54 11.10
CA LEU A 276 -0.40 -26.81 10.29
C LEU A 276 -1.67 -26.51 11.09
N VAL A 277 -2.13 -27.48 11.87
CA VAL A 277 -3.30 -27.39 12.73
C VAL A 277 -2.87 -27.62 14.17
N ARG A 278 -3.39 -26.79 15.08
CA ARG A 278 -3.23 -26.96 16.54
C ARG A 278 -4.59 -26.87 17.20
N THR A 279 -4.73 -27.52 18.36
CA THR A 279 -5.94 -27.36 19.18
C THR A 279 -6.05 -25.93 19.72
N LEU A 280 -7.26 -25.53 20.10
CA LEU A 280 -7.51 -24.28 20.81
C LEU A 280 -6.61 -24.15 22.06
N ALA A 281 -6.58 -25.20 22.89
CA ALA A 281 -5.75 -25.23 24.10
C ALA A 281 -4.25 -25.02 23.79
N SER A 282 -3.74 -25.67 22.73
CA SER A 282 -2.35 -25.54 22.28
C SER A 282 -2.02 -24.12 21.79
N HIS A 283 -2.92 -23.48 21.05
CA HIS A 283 -2.77 -22.08 20.66
C HIS A 283 -2.68 -21.16 21.88
N LEU A 284 -3.59 -21.29 22.84
CA LEU A 284 -3.62 -20.44 24.03
C LEU A 284 -2.35 -20.60 24.88
N ALA A 285 -1.86 -21.83 25.03
CA ALA A 285 -0.59 -22.10 25.69
C ALA A 285 0.57 -21.39 24.96
N TYR A 286 0.56 -21.38 23.62
CA TYR A 286 1.58 -20.72 22.83
C TYR A 286 1.59 -19.21 23.00
N TYR A 287 0.45 -18.56 22.78
CA TYR A 287 0.34 -17.11 22.85
C TYR A 287 0.64 -16.54 24.24
N ARG A 288 0.36 -17.30 25.32
CA ARG A 288 0.70 -16.89 26.68
C ARG A 288 2.20 -16.93 26.98
N ARG A 289 2.96 -17.85 26.37
CA ARG A 289 4.34 -18.15 26.77
C ARG A 289 5.40 -17.67 25.79
N TRP A 290 5.15 -17.81 24.49
CA TRP A 290 6.21 -17.67 23.47
C TRP A 290 5.92 -16.63 22.39
N ALA A 291 4.66 -16.20 22.23
CA ALA A 291 4.32 -15.27 21.16
C ALA A 291 5.04 -13.91 21.29
N ARG A 292 5.43 -13.39 20.14
CA ARG A 292 6.06 -12.09 19.93
C ARG A 292 5.02 -11.02 19.68
N THR A 293 5.42 -9.76 19.87
CA THR A 293 4.51 -8.61 19.76
C THR A 293 3.87 -8.48 18.37
N TRP A 294 4.65 -8.76 17.32
CA TRP A 294 4.17 -8.68 15.95
C TRP A 294 3.06 -9.71 15.65
N GLU A 295 3.05 -10.86 16.34
CA GLU A 295 2.01 -11.88 16.17
C GLU A 295 0.67 -11.33 16.68
N PHE A 296 0.67 -10.64 17.82
CA PHE A 296 -0.53 -9.96 18.33
C PHE A 296 -1.01 -8.84 17.41
N GLN A 297 -0.09 -8.11 16.76
CA GLN A 297 -0.47 -7.12 15.75
C GLN A 297 -1.16 -7.77 14.54
N ALA A 298 -0.73 -8.96 14.13
CA ALA A 298 -1.41 -9.72 13.06
C ALA A 298 -2.82 -10.16 13.48
N LEU A 299 -3.01 -10.53 14.76
CA LEU A 299 -4.30 -10.93 15.32
C LEU A 299 -5.36 -9.81 15.33
N LEU A 300 -4.98 -8.54 15.19
CA LEU A 300 -5.93 -7.42 15.06
C LEU A 300 -6.92 -7.60 13.90
N LYS A 301 -6.53 -8.38 12.88
CA LYS A 301 -7.34 -8.63 11.69
C LYS A 301 -8.00 -10.00 11.69
N ALA A 302 -7.90 -10.78 12.77
CA ALA A 302 -8.47 -12.12 12.81
C ALA A 302 -10.01 -12.10 12.69
N ARG A 303 -10.56 -13.00 11.87
CA ARG A 303 -12.01 -13.18 11.70
C ARG A 303 -12.35 -14.64 11.33
N PRO A 304 -13.48 -15.20 11.80
CA PRO A 304 -13.98 -16.49 11.29
C PRO A 304 -14.23 -16.45 9.78
N ALA A 305 -13.79 -17.47 9.04
CA ALA A 305 -13.92 -17.53 7.57
C ALA A 305 -14.62 -18.79 7.06
N ALA A 306 -14.25 -19.98 7.56
CA ALA A 306 -14.84 -21.26 7.15
C ALA A 306 -14.73 -22.32 8.25
N GLY A 307 -15.40 -23.48 8.08
CA GLY A 307 -15.41 -24.59 9.03
C GLY A 307 -16.27 -24.32 10.27
N ASP A 308 -15.80 -24.70 11.45
CA ASP A 308 -16.46 -24.44 12.74
C ASP A 308 -16.31 -22.95 13.13
N LEU A 309 -17.24 -22.10 12.66
CA LEU A 309 -17.23 -20.65 12.91
C LEU A 309 -17.35 -20.30 14.41
N PRO A 310 -18.20 -20.98 15.22
CA PRO A 310 -18.19 -20.79 16.68
C PRO A 310 -16.82 -21.04 17.32
N LEU A 311 -16.10 -22.10 16.92
CA LEU A 311 -14.75 -22.37 17.42
C LEU A 311 -13.74 -21.28 17.01
N ALA A 312 -13.81 -20.75 15.79
CA ALA A 312 -13.00 -19.59 15.38
C ALA A 312 -13.27 -18.38 16.28
N GLN A 313 -14.55 -18.09 16.57
CA GLN A 313 -14.93 -16.96 17.42
C GLN A 313 -14.43 -17.17 18.87
N GLU A 314 -14.57 -18.38 19.42
CA GLU A 314 -14.04 -18.72 20.73
C GLU A 314 -12.52 -18.49 20.81
N TRP A 315 -11.78 -18.91 19.78
CA TRP A 315 -10.33 -18.69 19.69
C TRP A 315 -9.97 -17.20 19.70
N ILE A 316 -10.70 -16.37 18.94
CA ILE A 316 -10.50 -14.91 18.89
C ILE A 316 -10.77 -14.30 20.27
N ASP A 317 -11.90 -14.64 20.88
CA ASP A 317 -12.33 -14.07 22.16
C ASP A 317 -11.37 -14.42 23.29
N GLN A 318 -10.86 -15.66 23.32
CA GLN A 318 -9.89 -16.08 24.33
C GLN A 318 -8.50 -15.44 24.16
N LEU A 319 -8.12 -15.06 22.93
CA LEU A 319 -6.87 -14.35 22.66
C LEU A 319 -6.99 -12.83 22.79
N ALA A 320 -8.18 -12.25 22.68
CA ALA A 320 -8.40 -10.81 22.73
C ALA A 320 -7.75 -10.13 23.96
N PRO A 321 -7.85 -10.65 25.20
CA PRO A 321 -7.17 -10.04 26.35
C PRO A 321 -5.64 -9.96 26.20
N LEU A 322 -5.02 -10.91 25.50
CA LEU A 322 -3.58 -10.89 25.25
C LEU A 322 -3.21 -9.89 24.16
N VAL A 323 -4.02 -9.81 23.09
CA VAL A 323 -3.84 -8.85 21.99
C VAL A 323 -3.86 -7.42 22.50
N TRP A 324 -4.85 -7.05 23.31
CA TRP A 324 -5.02 -5.67 23.81
C TRP A 324 -4.10 -5.30 24.98
N ARG A 325 -3.31 -6.25 25.49
CA ARG A 325 -2.21 -6.02 26.45
C ARG A 325 -0.83 -6.18 25.80
N ALA A 326 -0.75 -6.54 24.52
CA ALA A 326 0.53 -6.82 23.85
C ALA A 326 1.46 -5.61 23.79
N ALA A 327 0.90 -4.40 23.75
CA ALA A 327 1.70 -3.17 23.79
C ALA A 327 2.51 -3.03 25.09
N GLU A 328 2.01 -3.55 26.23
CA GLU A 328 2.63 -3.42 27.56
C GLU A 328 3.91 -4.28 27.72
N ARG A 329 4.26 -5.10 26.72
CA ARG A 329 5.41 -6.00 26.80
C ARG A 329 6.72 -5.22 26.66
N PRO A 330 7.76 -5.52 27.46
CA PRO A 330 9.04 -4.81 27.40
C PRO A 330 9.71 -4.80 26.01
N GLU A 331 9.54 -5.87 25.25
CA GLU A 331 10.13 -6.07 23.92
C GLU A 331 9.29 -5.51 22.75
N ALA A 332 8.07 -5.02 23.02
CA ALA A 332 7.10 -4.63 21.98
C ALA A 332 7.67 -3.61 20.98
N VAL A 333 8.38 -2.64 21.53
CA VAL A 333 9.10 -1.58 20.84
C VAL A 333 10.05 -2.13 19.77
N GLU A 334 11.00 -2.94 20.21
CA GLU A 334 12.15 -3.32 19.39
C GLU A 334 11.72 -4.31 18.33
N ASP A 335 10.76 -5.19 18.66
CA ASP A 335 10.12 -6.10 17.71
C ASP A 335 9.47 -5.34 16.55
N VAL A 336 8.72 -4.29 16.87
CA VAL A 336 8.02 -3.45 15.88
C VAL A 336 9.00 -2.68 14.99
N ARG A 337 10.05 -2.08 15.58
CA ARG A 337 11.10 -1.37 14.83
C ARG A 337 11.93 -2.30 13.95
N ALA A 338 12.33 -3.46 14.47
CA ALA A 338 13.08 -4.45 13.72
C ALA A 338 12.26 -4.97 12.53
N MET A 339 10.96 -5.21 12.71
CA MET A 339 10.07 -5.63 11.62
C MET A 339 9.97 -4.56 10.53
N ARG A 340 9.74 -3.29 10.91
CA ARG A 340 9.64 -2.20 9.94
C ARG A 340 10.91 -2.00 9.13
N ARG A 341 12.08 -1.96 9.79
CA ARG A 341 13.39 -1.85 9.13
C ARG A 341 13.59 -2.98 8.13
N ARG A 342 13.38 -4.24 8.57
CA ARG A 342 13.47 -5.40 7.69
C ARG A 342 12.58 -5.27 6.45
N ILE A 343 11.33 -4.83 6.59
CA ILE A 343 10.42 -4.70 5.44
C ILE A 343 10.96 -3.71 4.38
N ILE A 344 11.53 -2.59 4.83
CA ILE A 344 12.06 -1.55 3.94
C ILE A 344 13.40 -1.99 3.32
N ASP A 345 14.28 -2.61 4.11
CA ASP A 345 15.61 -3.06 3.66
C ASP A 345 15.54 -4.14 2.57
N HIS A 346 14.42 -4.88 2.48
CA HIS A 346 14.18 -5.87 1.41
C HIS A 346 13.63 -5.26 0.11
N ILE A 347 13.44 -3.94 0.04
CA ILE A 347 13.03 -3.27 -1.20
C ILE A 347 14.30 -2.96 -2.02
N PRO A 348 14.39 -3.39 -3.29
CA PRO A 348 15.50 -3.02 -4.15
C PRO A 348 15.63 -1.48 -4.24
N PRO A 349 16.82 -0.89 -4.08
CA PRO A 349 16.98 0.57 -4.05
C PRO A 349 16.41 1.28 -5.29
N LYS A 350 16.47 0.65 -6.47
CA LYS A 350 15.92 1.17 -7.74
C LYS A 350 14.38 1.16 -7.83
N GLU A 351 13.72 0.49 -6.89
CA GLU A 351 12.27 0.36 -6.82
C GLU A 351 11.67 1.17 -5.67
N LEU A 352 12.49 1.61 -4.71
CA LEU A 352 12.04 2.23 -3.46
C LEU A 352 11.04 3.37 -3.66
N GLU A 353 11.30 4.27 -4.62
CA GLU A 353 10.42 5.41 -4.92
C GLU A 353 9.17 5.02 -5.70
N ARG A 354 9.14 3.82 -6.29
CA ARG A 354 8.02 3.32 -7.10
C ARG A 354 7.18 2.26 -6.42
N GLU A 355 7.63 1.77 -5.26
CA GLU A 355 6.95 0.76 -4.46
C GLU A 355 5.84 1.43 -3.64
N ILE A 356 4.58 1.20 -4.01
CA ILE A 356 3.40 1.89 -3.43
C ILE A 356 2.90 1.28 -2.12
N LYS A 357 3.42 0.11 -1.73
CA LYS A 357 2.97 -0.67 -0.58
C LYS A 357 3.91 -0.52 0.61
N ARG A 358 5.18 -0.92 0.45
CA ARG A 358 6.26 -0.93 1.44
C ARG A 358 7.14 0.32 1.38
N GLY A 359 7.14 1.05 0.26
CA GLY A 359 7.91 2.29 0.13
C GLY A 359 7.43 3.39 1.09
N PRO A 360 8.26 4.43 1.36
CA PRO A 360 7.87 5.55 2.23
C PRO A 360 6.62 6.27 1.74
N GLY A 361 5.64 6.46 2.61
CA GLY A 361 4.34 7.03 2.22
C GLY A 361 3.40 6.03 1.54
N GLY A 362 3.72 4.73 1.54
CA GLY A 362 2.93 3.67 0.94
C GLY A 362 1.79 3.15 1.84
N LEU A 363 1.06 2.15 1.34
CA LEU A 363 -0.06 1.51 2.04
C LEU A 363 0.31 1.01 3.44
N ARG A 364 1.50 0.41 3.58
CA ARG A 364 1.97 -0.17 4.85
C ARG A 364 2.19 0.89 5.92
N ASP A 365 2.57 2.11 5.55
CA ASP A 365 2.68 3.22 6.52
C ASP A 365 1.31 3.55 7.12
N ILE A 366 0.26 3.57 6.31
CA ILE A 366 -1.11 3.84 6.77
C ILE A 366 -1.60 2.69 7.66
N GLU A 367 -1.50 1.45 7.17
CA GLU A 367 -1.90 0.25 7.91
C GLU A 367 -1.20 0.20 9.28
N PHE A 368 0.10 0.46 9.29
CA PHE A 368 0.91 0.43 10.50
C PHE A 368 0.54 1.55 11.50
N ALA A 369 0.35 2.78 11.03
CA ALA A 369 -0.07 3.88 11.89
C ALA A 369 -1.43 3.61 12.56
N VAL A 370 -2.38 3.08 11.79
CA VAL A 370 -3.71 2.72 12.30
C VAL A 370 -3.59 1.59 13.33
N GLN A 371 -2.93 0.48 12.99
CA GLN A 371 -2.77 -0.66 13.89
C GLN A 371 -2.04 -0.30 15.19
N LEU A 372 -1.02 0.55 15.12
CA LEU A 372 -0.34 1.00 16.34
C LEU A 372 -1.29 1.80 17.24
N LEU A 373 -2.07 2.72 16.67
CA LEU A 373 -3.05 3.49 17.44
C LEU A 373 -4.13 2.57 18.03
N GLN A 374 -4.54 1.51 17.32
CA GLN A 374 -5.43 0.48 17.87
C GLN A 374 -4.78 -0.23 19.06
N LEU A 375 -3.53 -0.67 18.96
CA LEU A 375 -2.85 -1.36 20.08
C LEU A 375 -2.71 -0.45 21.31
N VAL A 376 -2.45 0.84 21.12
CA VAL A 376 -2.28 1.81 22.22
C VAL A 376 -3.60 2.17 22.88
N HIS A 377 -4.65 2.39 22.10
CA HIS A 377 -5.92 2.96 22.60
C HIS A 377 -7.04 1.93 22.75
N GLY A 378 -7.00 0.84 21.97
CA GLY A 378 -8.01 -0.23 21.93
C GLY A 378 -8.18 -0.99 23.24
N ARG A 379 -7.21 -0.90 24.16
CA ARG A 379 -7.34 -1.40 25.53
C ARG A 379 -8.46 -0.68 26.30
N GLY A 380 -8.53 0.65 26.15
CA GLY A 380 -9.48 1.50 26.87
C GLY A 380 -10.72 1.90 26.07
N ASP A 381 -10.68 1.74 24.75
CA ASP A 381 -11.79 2.05 23.85
C ASP A 381 -12.01 0.90 22.84
N GLU A 382 -13.07 0.12 23.07
CA GLU A 382 -13.37 -1.05 22.25
C GLU A 382 -13.84 -0.68 20.83
N THR A 383 -14.29 0.56 20.62
CA THR A 383 -14.72 1.02 19.28
C THR A 383 -13.56 1.05 18.27
N LEU A 384 -12.33 1.10 18.77
CA LEU A 384 -11.11 1.07 17.97
C LEU A 384 -10.71 -0.34 17.53
N ARG A 385 -11.39 -1.39 18.00
CA ARG A 385 -11.04 -2.80 17.74
C ARG A 385 -11.54 -3.34 16.39
N ALA A 386 -11.93 -2.45 15.48
CA ALA A 386 -12.36 -2.82 14.13
C ALA A 386 -11.21 -3.48 13.33
N PRO A 387 -11.41 -4.65 12.69
CA PRO A 387 -10.33 -5.34 11.96
C PRO A 387 -9.78 -4.58 10.74
N GLY A 388 -10.66 -3.93 9.97
CA GLY A 388 -10.29 -3.25 8.73
C GLY A 388 -9.59 -1.91 8.96
N THR A 389 -8.64 -1.57 8.07
CA THR A 389 -7.82 -0.35 8.21
C THR A 389 -8.67 0.94 8.14
N LEU A 390 -9.60 1.03 7.19
CA LEU A 390 -10.45 2.22 7.02
C LEU A 390 -11.53 2.36 8.12
N PRO A 391 -12.25 1.29 8.52
CA PRO A 391 -13.12 1.34 9.69
C PRO A 391 -12.39 1.79 10.96
N ALA A 392 -11.20 1.24 11.24
CA ALA A 392 -10.40 1.63 12.40
C ALA A 392 -9.93 3.09 12.32
N LEU A 393 -9.50 3.56 11.15
CA LEU A 393 -9.12 4.97 10.95
C LEU A 393 -10.30 5.92 11.19
N ARG A 394 -11.52 5.55 10.74
CA ARG A 394 -12.73 6.34 11.03
C ARG A 394 -13.04 6.38 12.52
N ALA A 395 -12.93 5.24 13.22
CA ALA A 395 -13.14 5.18 14.66
C ALA A 395 -12.11 6.07 15.41
N LEU A 396 -10.84 6.04 14.98
CA LEU A 396 -9.78 6.91 15.52
C LEU A 396 -10.09 8.41 15.31
N VAL A 397 -10.66 8.79 14.17
CA VAL A 397 -11.09 10.17 13.90
C VAL A 397 -12.31 10.55 14.74
N ALA A 398 -13.30 9.65 14.85
CA ALA A 398 -14.51 9.87 15.62
C ALA A 398 -14.22 10.04 17.12
N GLY A 399 -13.31 9.22 17.67
CA GLY A 399 -12.82 9.29 19.04
C GLY A 399 -11.83 10.43 19.31
N GLY A 400 -11.46 11.22 18.29
CA GLY A 400 -10.54 12.35 18.44
C GLY A 400 -9.06 11.98 18.61
N TYR A 401 -8.69 10.71 18.42
CA TYR A 401 -7.30 10.24 18.43
C TYR A 401 -6.51 10.70 17.20
N VAL A 402 -7.22 10.95 16.10
CA VAL A 402 -6.67 11.50 14.85
C VAL A 402 -7.49 12.74 14.47
N GLY A 403 -6.82 13.85 14.19
CA GLY A 403 -7.49 15.07 13.75
C GLY A 403 -8.23 14.86 12.43
N ARG A 404 -9.45 15.41 12.30
CA ARG A 404 -10.34 15.18 11.14
C ARG A 404 -9.65 15.40 9.79
N ALA A 405 -8.93 16.50 9.63
CA ALA A 405 -8.22 16.82 8.39
C ALA A 405 -7.11 15.80 8.06
N ASP A 406 -6.37 15.32 9.07
CA ASP A 406 -5.34 14.31 8.89
C ASP A 406 -5.95 12.94 8.55
N GLY A 407 -7.06 12.58 9.23
CA GLY A 407 -7.78 11.34 8.96
C GLY A 407 -8.35 11.29 7.55
N GLU A 408 -8.99 12.36 7.09
CA GLU A 408 -9.48 12.48 5.70
C GLU A 408 -8.36 12.36 4.66
N ALA A 409 -7.20 12.97 4.93
CA ALA A 409 -6.03 12.84 4.08
C ALA A 409 -5.50 11.41 4.00
N LEU A 410 -5.42 10.69 5.13
CA LEU A 410 -5.03 9.28 5.15
C LEU A 410 -6.06 8.37 4.46
N LEU A 411 -7.36 8.64 4.63
CA LEU A 411 -8.43 7.93 3.93
C LEU A 411 -8.29 8.08 2.41
N ARG A 412 -8.07 9.31 1.92
CA ARG A 412 -7.82 9.57 0.49
C ARG A 412 -6.54 8.88 0.00
N GLY A 413 -5.45 9.00 0.75
CA GLY A 413 -4.18 8.36 0.41
C GLY A 413 -4.28 6.84 0.31
N TYR A 414 -4.95 6.19 1.27
CA TYR A 414 -5.15 4.75 1.24
C TYR A 414 -5.99 4.33 0.04
N ARG A 415 -7.13 5.01 -0.20
CA ARG A 415 -8.00 4.71 -1.33
C ARG A 415 -7.26 4.87 -2.66
N PHE A 416 -6.51 5.95 -2.82
CA PHE A 416 -5.71 6.17 -4.02
C PHE A 416 -4.69 5.04 -4.23
N LEU A 417 -3.82 4.78 -3.24
CA LEU A 417 -2.75 3.80 -3.37
C LEU A 417 -3.29 2.37 -3.58
N ARG A 418 -4.40 2.02 -2.92
CA ARG A 418 -5.05 0.71 -3.09
C ARG A 418 -5.71 0.59 -4.46
N SER A 419 -6.31 1.65 -5.00
CA SER A 419 -6.79 1.67 -6.39
C SER A 419 -5.65 1.45 -7.39
N VAL A 420 -4.48 2.09 -7.18
CA VAL A 420 -3.29 1.85 -8.01
C VAL A 420 -2.86 0.38 -7.94
N GLU A 421 -2.77 -0.19 -6.75
CA GLU A 421 -2.43 -1.61 -6.56
C GLU A 421 -3.45 -2.52 -7.26
N HIS A 422 -4.74 -2.26 -7.11
CA HIS A 422 -5.81 -3.03 -7.75
C HIS A 422 -5.67 -3.03 -9.27
N ARG A 423 -5.43 -1.85 -9.89
CA ARG A 423 -5.23 -1.77 -11.34
C ARG A 423 -3.98 -2.55 -11.75
N LEU A 424 -2.83 -2.26 -11.16
CA LEU A 424 -1.57 -2.94 -11.47
C LEU A 424 -1.71 -4.48 -11.44
N GLN A 425 -2.45 -5.00 -10.46
CA GLN A 425 -2.70 -6.43 -10.34
C GLN A 425 -3.69 -6.97 -11.38
N LEU A 426 -4.78 -6.24 -11.63
CA LEU A 426 -5.85 -6.64 -12.54
C LEU A 426 -5.35 -6.82 -13.98
N GLN A 427 -4.33 -6.06 -14.41
CA GLN A 427 -3.83 -6.10 -15.79
C GLN A 427 -3.50 -7.51 -16.27
N GLY A 428 -2.72 -8.25 -15.48
CA GLY A 428 -2.30 -9.61 -15.80
C GLY A 428 -2.71 -10.65 -14.76
N LEU A 429 -3.52 -10.26 -13.76
CA LEU A 429 -3.74 -11.05 -12.53
C LEU A 429 -2.43 -11.52 -11.90
N ARG A 430 -1.48 -10.59 -11.76
CA ARG A 430 -0.15 -10.84 -11.16
C ARG A 430 0.08 -9.96 -9.95
N ARG A 431 0.81 -10.47 -8.96
CA ARG A 431 1.25 -9.68 -7.81
C ARG A 431 2.31 -8.67 -8.24
N THR A 432 1.98 -7.39 -8.14
CA THR A 432 2.91 -6.28 -8.32
C THR A 432 2.52 -5.12 -7.42
N HIS A 433 3.54 -4.43 -6.88
CA HIS A 433 3.39 -3.24 -6.05
C HIS A 433 4.29 -2.09 -6.55
N THR A 434 4.86 -2.25 -7.74
CA THR A 434 5.85 -1.30 -8.30
C THR A 434 5.24 -0.66 -9.54
N VAL A 435 5.10 0.66 -9.53
CA VAL A 435 4.59 1.41 -10.69
C VAL A 435 5.58 1.27 -11.86
N PRO A 436 5.12 0.95 -13.08
CA PRO A 436 5.98 0.73 -14.23
C PRO A 436 6.67 2.02 -14.70
N THR A 437 7.78 1.87 -15.43
CA THR A 437 8.49 2.98 -16.08
C THR A 437 8.15 3.12 -17.56
N GLU A 438 7.67 2.05 -18.18
CA GLU A 438 7.36 1.99 -19.61
C GLU A 438 6.21 2.97 -19.96
N PRO A 439 6.36 3.82 -20.99
CA PRO A 439 5.35 4.82 -21.33
C PRO A 439 3.97 4.24 -21.64
N ALA A 440 3.91 3.09 -22.33
CA ALA A 440 2.64 2.43 -22.66
C ALA A 440 1.92 1.92 -21.40
N ALA A 441 2.65 1.25 -20.50
CA ALA A 441 2.09 0.76 -19.24
C ALA A 441 1.61 1.91 -18.32
N LEU A 442 2.29 3.04 -18.33
CA LEU A 442 1.85 4.23 -17.59
C LEU A 442 0.60 4.88 -18.17
N ARG A 443 0.48 4.96 -19.50
CA ARG A 443 -0.75 5.45 -20.17
C ARG A 443 -1.93 4.55 -19.83
N TRP A 444 -1.74 3.24 -19.92
CA TRP A 444 -2.74 2.26 -19.54
C TRP A 444 -3.15 2.41 -18.07
N LEU A 445 -2.18 2.52 -17.14
CA LEU A 445 -2.47 2.64 -15.71
C LEU A 445 -3.25 3.93 -15.40
N ALA A 446 -2.85 5.05 -15.99
CA ALA A 446 -3.55 6.32 -15.83
C ALA A 446 -4.99 6.23 -16.35
N ALA A 447 -5.19 5.65 -17.54
CA ALA A 447 -6.52 5.47 -18.12
C ALA A 447 -7.39 4.50 -17.29
N ALA A 448 -6.83 3.38 -16.81
CA ALA A 448 -7.52 2.42 -15.96
C ALA A 448 -7.90 2.98 -14.58
N LEU A 449 -7.22 4.03 -14.13
CA LEU A 449 -7.55 4.81 -12.92
C LEU A 449 -8.53 5.95 -13.20
N GLY A 450 -8.93 6.16 -14.46
CA GLY A 450 -9.87 7.21 -14.87
C GLY A 450 -9.23 8.58 -15.14
N PHE A 451 -7.90 8.68 -15.19
CA PHE A 451 -7.23 9.93 -15.55
C PHE A 451 -7.40 10.23 -17.03
N THR A 452 -7.79 11.46 -17.34
CA THR A 452 -7.91 11.99 -18.71
C THR A 452 -6.91 13.10 -18.95
N ALA A 453 -6.59 13.37 -20.22
CA ALA A 453 -5.76 14.51 -20.57
C ALA A 453 -6.55 15.81 -20.43
N THR A 454 -5.91 16.84 -19.85
CA THR A 454 -6.43 18.21 -19.77
C THR A 454 -5.54 19.15 -20.58
N PRO A 455 -5.99 20.35 -20.97
CA PRO A 455 -5.12 21.30 -21.67
C PRO A 455 -3.79 21.52 -20.93
N GLY A 456 -2.67 21.26 -21.61
CA GLY A 456 -1.32 21.41 -21.06
C GLY A 456 -0.85 20.29 -20.11
N ARG A 457 -1.61 19.21 -19.92
CA ARG A 457 -1.23 18.11 -19.03
C ARG A 457 -1.80 16.76 -19.48
N SER A 458 -0.92 15.79 -19.70
CA SER A 458 -1.32 14.42 -20.03
C SER A 458 -1.96 13.69 -18.82
N ALA A 459 -2.71 12.63 -19.10
CA ALA A 459 -3.26 11.75 -18.05
C ALA A 459 -2.15 11.17 -17.14
N VAL A 460 -0.99 10.83 -17.72
CA VAL A 460 0.15 10.27 -16.99
C VAL A 460 0.77 11.31 -16.04
N GLU A 461 0.92 12.56 -16.47
CA GLU A 461 1.43 13.65 -15.63
C GLU A 461 0.46 14.02 -14.50
N SER A 462 -0.84 13.87 -14.73
CA SER A 462 -1.87 14.05 -13.71
C SER A 462 -1.78 12.93 -12.66
N PHE A 463 -1.77 11.67 -13.09
CA PHE A 463 -1.60 10.51 -12.22
C PHE A 463 -0.33 10.60 -11.36
N ARG A 464 0.83 10.88 -11.98
CA ARG A 464 2.11 10.94 -11.26
C ARG A 464 2.12 12.01 -10.17
N ALA A 465 1.56 13.18 -10.44
CA ALA A 465 1.54 14.25 -9.44
C ALA A 465 0.56 13.98 -8.29
N GLU A 466 -0.59 13.39 -8.58
CA GLU A 466 -1.53 12.98 -7.54
C GLU A 466 -0.90 11.89 -6.64
N TRP A 467 -0.20 10.94 -7.25
CA TRP A 467 0.55 9.93 -6.50
C TRP A 467 1.64 10.54 -5.61
N VAL A 468 2.49 11.43 -6.14
CA VAL A 468 3.53 12.10 -5.35
C VAL A 468 2.92 12.92 -4.20
N THR A 469 1.78 13.57 -4.46
CA THR A 469 1.05 14.34 -3.45
C THR A 469 0.57 13.44 -2.32
N HIS A 470 -0.10 12.32 -2.64
CA HIS A 470 -0.56 11.36 -1.64
C HIS A 470 0.59 10.71 -0.87
N ALA A 471 1.64 10.24 -1.55
CA ALA A 471 2.79 9.62 -0.88
C ALA A 471 3.49 10.60 0.08
N THR A 472 3.66 11.86 -0.33
CA THR A 472 4.24 12.91 0.52
C THR A 472 3.36 13.21 1.72
N GLU A 473 2.05 13.33 1.52
CA GLU A 473 1.08 13.59 2.57
C GLU A 473 1.01 12.43 3.57
N VAL A 474 0.90 11.19 3.09
CA VAL A 474 0.91 9.97 3.91
C VAL A 474 2.19 9.90 4.71
N ARG A 475 3.36 10.11 4.10
CA ARG A 475 4.65 10.09 4.83
C ARG A 475 4.69 11.14 5.94
N ARG A 476 4.25 12.37 5.66
CA ARG A 476 4.17 13.45 6.65
C ARG A 476 3.21 13.10 7.78
N LEU A 477 2.04 12.56 7.46
CA LEU A 477 0.99 12.23 8.42
C LEU A 477 1.34 11.01 9.26
N HIS A 478 1.95 9.99 8.67
CA HIS A 478 2.49 8.84 9.37
C HIS A 478 3.45 9.30 10.48
N ALA A 479 4.44 10.14 10.15
CA ALA A 479 5.33 10.74 11.16
C ALA A 479 4.53 11.59 12.18
N LYS A 480 3.65 12.48 11.71
CA LYS A 480 2.84 13.33 12.60
C LYS A 480 2.03 12.52 13.61
N LEU A 481 1.32 11.48 13.18
CA LEU A 481 0.49 10.64 14.03
C LEU A 481 1.32 9.89 15.04
N LEU A 482 2.49 9.37 14.66
CA LEU A 482 3.39 8.70 15.58
C LEU A 482 3.91 9.64 16.69
N TYR A 483 4.31 10.86 16.33
CA TYR A 483 5.14 11.71 17.21
C TYR A 483 4.43 12.93 17.81
N ARG A 484 3.38 13.49 17.19
CA ARG A 484 2.71 14.71 17.69
C ARG A 484 2.00 14.51 19.06
N PRO A 485 1.28 13.41 19.31
CA PRO A 485 0.62 13.21 20.62
C PRO A 485 1.60 13.25 21.80
N LEU A 486 2.86 12.83 21.59
CA LEU A 486 3.92 12.97 22.60
C LEU A 486 4.19 14.43 22.97
N LEU A 487 4.21 15.31 21.97
CA LEU A 487 4.46 16.73 22.17
C LEU A 487 3.30 17.42 22.90
N GLU A 488 2.07 17.02 22.62
CA GLU A 488 0.87 17.57 23.26
C GLU A 488 0.74 17.13 24.73
N SER A 489 1.27 15.96 25.08
CA SER A 489 1.32 15.50 26.48
C SER A 489 2.23 16.36 27.38
N VAL A 490 3.28 16.95 26.80
CA VAL A 490 4.29 17.75 27.53
C VAL A 490 4.06 19.26 27.38
N ALA A 491 3.40 19.70 26.31
CA ALA A 491 3.11 21.11 26.07
C ALA A 491 1.84 21.55 26.83
N ARG A 492 1.98 22.46 27.79
CA ARG A 492 0.87 23.10 28.54
C ARG A 492 0.08 24.11 27.67
N VAL A 493 -0.29 23.77 26.44
CA VAL A 493 -1.07 24.64 25.53
C VAL A 493 -2.46 24.01 25.30
N PRO A 494 -3.56 24.79 25.25
CA PRO A 494 -4.88 24.24 24.93
C PRO A 494 -4.83 23.62 23.52
N ALA A 495 -5.16 22.35 23.41
CA ALA A 495 -5.31 21.66 22.14
C ALA A 495 -6.73 21.08 22.09
N ASP A 496 -7.38 21.17 20.93
CA ASP A 496 -8.80 20.78 20.72
C ASP A 496 -9.03 19.26 20.70
N GLY A 497 -8.19 18.45 21.37
CA GLY A 497 -8.24 16.98 21.35
C GLY A 497 -7.90 16.34 22.70
N LEU A 498 -8.29 15.06 22.86
CA LEU A 498 -8.00 14.25 24.05
C LEU A 498 -6.47 14.12 24.25
N ARG A 499 -5.97 14.68 25.36
CA ARG A 499 -4.55 14.61 25.73
C ARG A 499 -4.16 13.19 26.13
N LEU A 500 -3.00 12.73 25.66
CA LEU A 500 -2.34 11.55 26.24
C LEU A 500 -2.03 11.81 27.72
N THR A 501 -2.26 10.81 28.57
CA THR A 501 -1.74 10.83 29.94
C THR A 501 -0.21 10.78 29.91
N PRO A 502 0.49 11.30 30.94
CA PRO A 502 1.95 11.17 31.03
C PRO A 502 2.45 9.73 30.92
N GLU A 503 1.69 8.77 31.46
CA GLU A 503 1.98 7.34 31.36
C GLU A 503 1.87 6.84 29.91
N ALA A 504 0.80 7.21 29.20
CA ALA A 504 0.61 6.82 27.80
C ALA A 504 1.66 7.47 26.88
N ALA A 505 2.14 8.68 27.22
CA ALA A 505 3.21 9.33 26.48
C ALA A 505 4.58 8.65 26.72
N ARG A 506 4.89 8.23 27.95
CA ARG A 506 6.07 7.41 28.24
C ARG A 506 6.03 6.11 27.45
N HIS A 507 4.92 5.38 27.54
CA HIS A 507 4.75 4.10 26.86
C HIS A 507 4.87 4.22 25.34
N ARG A 508 4.37 5.31 24.77
CA ARG A 508 4.52 5.59 23.34
C ARG A 508 5.98 5.90 22.94
N LEU A 509 6.74 6.62 23.77
CA LEU A 509 8.18 6.85 23.54
C LEU A 509 8.99 5.56 23.67
N GLU A 510 8.61 4.68 24.60
CA GLU A 510 9.14 3.32 24.65
C GLU A 510 8.93 2.66 23.30
N ILE A 511 7.69 2.55 22.79
CA ILE A 511 7.38 1.94 21.47
C ILE A 511 8.15 2.57 20.29
N LEU A 512 8.56 3.83 20.42
CA LEU A 512 9.33 4.54 19.40
C LEU A 512 10.85 4.38 19.55
N GLY A 513 11.33 3.59 20.51
CA GLY A 513 12.74 3.22 20.66
C GLY A 513 13.54 4.09 21.63
N PHE A 514 12.89 4.94 22.44
CA PHE A 514 13.58 5.74 23.45
C PHE A 514 13.84 4.89 24.71
N ALA A 515 15.12 4.76 25.07
CA ALA A 515 15.56 4.00 26.24
C ALA A 515 15.35 4.77 27.56
N ASP A 516 15.30 6.11 27.53
CA ASP A 516 14.87 6.95 28.66
C ASP A 516 13.65 7.80 28.25
N PRO A 517 12.43 7.20 28.22
CA PRO A 517 11.20 7.91 27.88
C PRO A 517 10.96 9.14 28.76
N ALA A 518 11.30 9.05 30.05
CA ALA A 518 11.14 10.16 30.99
C ALA A 518 12.09 11.32 30.64
N GLY A 519 13.34 11.04 30.29
CA GLY A 519 14.31 12.01 29.79
C GLY A 519 13.92 12.62 28.46
N ALA A 520 13.45 11.80 27.53
CA ALA A 520 12.92 12.26 26.26
C ALA A 520 11.75 13.24 26.46
N LEU A 521 10.78 12.92 27.33
CA LEU A 521 9.68 13.85 27.68
C LEU A 521 10.21 15.16 28.27
N ARG A 522 11.20 15.12 29.16
CA ARG A 522 11.84 16.35 29.71
C ARG A 522 12.48 17.19 28.61
N HIS A 523 13.12 16.58 27.61
CA HIS A 523 13.71 17.29 26.48
C HIS A 523 12.65 17.89 25.56
N LEU A 524 11.59 17.14 25.27
CA LEU A 524 10.45 17.62 24.49
C LEU A 524 9.74 18.79 25.18
N GLN A 525 9.54 18.69 26.50
CA GLN A 525 8.97 19.77 27.30
C GLN A 525 9.84 21.03 27.28
N ALA A 526 11.16 20.89 27.34
CA ALA A 526 12.08 22.04 27.26
C ALA A 526 12.00 22.74 25.89
N LEU A 527 11.85 21.99 24.79
CA LEU A 527 11.80 22.53 23.43
C LEU A 527 10.44 23.10 23.05
N THR A 528 9.35 22.53 23.57
CA THR A 528 7.97 22.87 23.19
C THR A 528 7.20 23.65 24.24
N GLY A 529 7.75 23.77 25.45
CA GLY A 529 7.13 24.44 26.58
C GLY A 529 6.99 25.94 26.37
N GLY A 530 5.86 26.49 26.81
CA GLY A 530 5.57 27.93 26.77
C GLY A 530 4.89 28.41 25.48
N VAL A 531 4.69 29.72 25.39
CA VAL A 531 3.92 30.41 24.32
C VAL A 531 4.80 31.13 23.29
N SER A 532 6.12 30.93 23.34
CA SER A 532 7.04 31.63 22.45
C SER A 532 6.89 31.17 20.98
N ARG A 533 7.22 32.06 20.04
CA ARG A 533 7.29 31.72 18.61
C ARG A 533 8.24 30.55 18.35
N THR A 534 9.35 30.49 19.08
CA THR A 534 10.30 29.37 19.04
C THR A 534 9.64 28.05 19.43
N ALA A 535 8.90 28.02 20.54
CA ALA A 535 8.18 26.83 20.98
C ALA A 535 7.08 26.39 19.99
N ALA A 536 6.40 27.34 19.34
CA ALA A 536 5.42 27.03 18.29
C ALA A 536 6.05 26.40 17.04
N ILE A 537 7.21 26.91 16.61
CA ILE A 537 7.97 26.33 15.50
C ILE A 537 8.48 24.94 15.88
N GLN A 538 9.00 24.77 17.10
CA GLN A 538 9.45 23.47 17.60
C GLN A 538 8.34 22.42 17.62
N ARG A 539 7.13 22.76 18.08
CA ARG A 539 5.95 21.87 18.00
C ARG A 539 5.60 21.42 16.57
N THR A 540 5.99 22.21 15.57
CA THR A 540 5.78 21.90 14.16
C THR A 540 6.91 21.04 13.59
N LEU A 541 8.16 21.29 14.00
CA LEU A 541 9.35 20.59 13.50
C LEU A 541 9.56 19.22 14.14
N LEU A 542 9.36 19.13 15.46
CA LEU A 542 9.70 17.95 16.24
C LEU A 542 9.04 16.66 15.78
N PRO A 543 7.79 16.61 15.26
CA PRO A 543 7.25 15.35 14.75
C PRO A 543 8.08 14.74 13.62
N VAL A 544 8.64 15.56 12.73
CA VAL A 544 9.50 15.09 11.63
C VAL A 544 10.86 14.64 12.18
N LEU A 545 11.45 15.43 13.08
CA LEU A 545 12.74 15.12 13.68
C LEU A 545 12.70 13.88 14.55
N LEU A 546 11.64 13.70 15.34
CA LEU A 546 11.43 12.52 16.17
C LEU A 546 11.29 11.25 15.34
N SER A 547 10.75 11.33 14.12
CA SER A 547 10.76 10.20 13.18
C SER A 547 12.18 9.77 12.83
N GLU A 548 13.03 10.72 12.48
CA GLU A 548 14.43 10.41 12.13
C GLU A 548 15.23 9.94 13.36
N PHE A 549 14.93 10.47 14.57
CA PHE A 549 15.56 9.99 15.80
C PHE A 549 15.11 8.57 16.16
N ALA A 550 13.82 8.28 16.08
CA ALA A 550 13.26 6.97 16.40
C ALA A 550 13.73 5.88 15.44
N ASP A 551 14.11 6.20 14.21
CA ASP A 551 14.70 5.24 13.28
C ASP A 551 16.23 5.06 13.49
N ALA A 552 16.86 5.89 14.32
CA ALA A 552 18.29 5.85 14.56
C ALA A 552 18.71 4.82 15.64
N PRO A 553 20.00 4.40 15.67
CA PRO A 553 20.51 3.48 16.69
C PRO A 553 20.43 4.03 18.13
N GLU A 554 20.53 5.34 18.32
CA GLU A 554 20.49 5.99 19.64
C GLU A 554 19.50 7.20 19.65
N PRO A 555 18.18 6.95 19.72
CA PRO A 555 17.15 7.99 19.64
C PRO A 555 17.24 9.06 20.74
N ASP A 556 17.45 8.64 22.00
CA ASP A 556 17.58 9.54 23.15
C ASP A 556 18.73 10.53 22.96
N ARG A 557 19.86 10.05 22.43
CA ARG A 557 21.03 10.87 22.18
C ARG A 557 20.80 11.85 21.04
N GLY A 558 20.15 11.40 19.96
CA GLY A 558 19.76 12.29 18.85
C GLY A 558 18.90 13.45 19.35
N LEU A 559 17.89 13.16 20.18
CA LEU A 559 17.01 14.17 20.77
C LEU A 559 17.76 15.12 21.73
N LEU A 560 18.63 14.58 22.59
CA LEU A 560 19.47 15.40 23.48
C LEU A 560 20.40 16.33 22.68
N ASN A 561 21.04 15.81 21.63
CA ASN A 561 21.93 16.61 20.78
C ASN A 561 21.16 17.71 20.05
N TYR A 562 19.98 17.39 19.54
CA TYR A 562 19.09 18.39 18.96
C TYR A 562 18.70 19.47 19.95
N ARG A 563 18.34 19.08 21.18
CA ARG A 563 18.06 20.04 22.25
C ARG A 563 19.25 20.97 22.49
N LYS A 564 20.47 20.42 22.64
CA LYS A 564 21.69 21.23 22.87
C LYS A 564 21.95 22.24 21.74
N VAL A 565 21.77 21.82 20.49
CA VAL A 565 21.92 22.71 19.32
C VAL A 565 20.83 23.78 19.31
N SER A 566 19.58 23.39 19.57
CA SER A 566 18.44 24.31 19.62
C SER A 566 18.53 25.27 20.81
N ASP A 567 19.07 24.89 21.96
CA ASP A 567 19.24 25.80 23.10
C ASP A 567 20.27 26.89 22.77
N LYS A 568 21.30 26.57 21.96
CA LYS A 568 22.31 27.55 21.51
C LYS A 568 21.83 28.44 20.36
N LEU A 569 20.98 27.94 19.47
CA LEU A 569 20.53 28.64 18.25
C LEU A 569 19.07 29.09 18.24
N GLY A 570 18.26 28.69 19.23
CA GLY A 570 16.80 28.78 19.19
C GLY A 570 16.25 30.21 19.25
N SER A 571 17.06 31.19 19.64
CA SER A 571 16.74 32.62 19.56
C SER A 571 17.13 33.23 18.21
N THR A 572 17.90 32.53 17.37
CA THR A 572 18.43 33.07 16.12
C THR A 572 17.40 32.92 15.00
N PRO A 573 16.88 34.02 14.41
CA PRO A 573 15.74 33.96 13.51
C PRO A 573 15.96 33.14 12.22
N TRP A 574 17.20 33.03 11.74
CA TRP A 574 17.52 32.25 10.54
C TRP A 574 17.50 30.75 10.79
N TYR A 575 17.87 30.27 11.98
CA TYR A 575 17.99 28.84 12.30
C TYR A 575 16.62 28.15 12.22
N LEU A 576 15.62 28.69 12.92
CA LEU A 576 14.28 28.11 12.94
C LEU A 576 13.56 28.25 11.59
N ARG A 577 13.83 29.34 10.84
CA ARG A 577 13.33 29.49 9.47
C ARG A 577 13.94 28.46 8.54
N LEU A 578 15.26 28.26 8.59
CA LEU A 578 15.96 27.26 7.79
C LEU A 578 15.40 25.85 8.02
N LEU A 579 15.13 25.47 9.27
CA LEU A 579 14.55 24.16 9.58
C LEU A 579 13.07 24.04 9.18
N ARG A 580 12.29 25.12 9.33
CA ARG A 580 10.86 25.13 8.98
C ARG A 580 10.64 25.12 7.47
N ASP A 581 11.42 25.90 6.75
CA ASP A 581 11.24 26.14 5.33
C ASP A 581 12.06 25.13 4.49
N GLY A 582 13.10 24.52 5.09
CA GLY A 582 13.95 23.49 4.49
C GLY A 582 13.73 22.10 5.09
N GLY A 583 12.62 21.43 4.75
CA GLY A 583 12.31 20.08 5.22
C GLY A 583 13.46 19.04 5.06
N PRO A 584 14.19 19.01 3.92
CA PRO A 584 15.39 18.17 3.79
C PRO A 584 16.50 18.48 4.81
N VAL A 585 16.70 19.75 5.16
CA VAL A 585 17.71 20.20 6.12
C VAL A 585 17.43 19.67 7.52
N ALA A 586 16.15 19.74 7.94
CA ALA A 586 15.71 19.20 9.22
C ALA A 586 16.00 17.69 9.34
N ARG A 587 15.72 16.92 8.27
CA ARG A 587 16.01 15.48 8.23
C ARG A 587 17.51 15.19 8.25
N ARG A 588 18.30 15.88 7.41
CA ARG A 588 19.76 15.73 7.38
C ARG A 588 20.37 16.03 8.76
N LEU A 589 19.92 17.11 9.41
CA LEU A 589 20.33 17.45 10.76
C LEU A 589 20.00 16.34 11.75
N ALA A 590 18.74 15.85 11.75
CA ALA A 590 18.33 14.80 12.67
C ALA A 590 19.17 13.53 12.53
N ARG A 591 19.38 13.07 11.29
CA ARG A 591 20.24 11.91 10.98
C ARG A 591 21.66 12.09 11.50
N VAL A 592 22.28 13.23 11.19
CA VAL A 592 23.65 13.52 11.60
C VAL A 592 23.78 13.55 13.14
N LEU A 593 22.84 14.21 13.83
CA LEU A 593 22.86 14.30 15.29
C LEU A 593 22.61 12.97 15.99
N ALA A 594 21.85 12.07 15.37
CA ALA A 594 21.58 10.74 15.90
C ALA A 594 22.73 9.76 15.65
N LEU A 595 23.34 9.83 14.46
CA LEU A 595 24.38 8.89 14.01
C LEU A 595 25.80 9.27 14.44
N SER A 596 26.09 10.55 14.71
CA SER A 596 27.45 11.00 15.01
C SER A 596 27.55 11.95 16.20
N ARG A 597 28.13 11.44 17.30
CA ARG A 597 28.54 12.28 18.45
C ARG A 597 29.53 13.36 18.04
N TYR A 598 30.46 13.01 17.15
CA TYR A 598 31.50 13.92 16.72
C TYR A 598 30.91 15.15 16.01
N VAL A 599 29.95 14.94 15.10
CA VAL A 599 29.31 16.07 14.43
C VAL A 599 28.42 16.88 15.37
N ALA A 600 27.71 16.22 16.28
CA ALA A 600 26.93 16.92 17.31
C ALA A 600 27.82 17.83 18.17
N ASP A 601 29.00 17.38 18.59
CA ASP A 601 29.96 18.18 19.35
C ASP A 601 30.54 19.33 18.53
N LEU A 602 30.81 19.11 17.23
CA LEU A 602 31.27 20.17 16.34
C LEU A 602 30.19 21.25 16.13
N LEU A 603 28.95 20.86 15.83
CA LEU A 603 27.81 21.76 15.65
C LEU A 603 27.44 22.49 16.94
N ALA A 604 27.60 21.85 18.11
CA ALA A 604 27.41 22.54 19.37
C ALA A 604 28.45 23.65 19.58
N ARG A 605 29.62 23.58 18.94
CA ARG A 605 30.68 24.59 19.07
C ARG A 605 30.73 25.59 17.91
N ASP A 606 30.27 25.23 16.72
CA ASP A 606 30.03 26.12 15.58
C ASP A 606 28.63 25.84 14.98
N PRO A 607 27.58 26.39 15.59
CA PRO A 607 26.22 26.10 15.14
C PRO A 607 25.88 26.73 13.76
N GLU A 608 26.65 27.73 13.30
CA GLU A 608 26.44 28.32 11.98
C GLU A 608 26.81 27.38 10.83
N ALA A 609 27.69 26.40 11.09
CA ALA A 609 28.04 25.36 10.11
C ALA A 609 26.82 24.52 9.67
N LEU A 610 25.69 24.61 10.38
CA LEU A 610 24.42 23.99 10.00
C LEU A 610 23.92 24.45 8.62
N ARG A 611 24.31 25.64 8.14
CA ARG A 611 23.98 26.11 6.80
C ARG A 611 24.51 25.19 5.69
N LEU A 612 25.57 24.44 5.97
CA LEU A 612 26.13 23.45 5.03
C LEU A 612 25.14 22.31 4.72
N LEU A 613 24.14 22.08 5.58
CA LEU A 613 23.13 21.05 5.36
C LEU A 613 22.00 21.51 4.42
N ALA A 614 21.99 22.78 4.00
CA ALA A 614 20.97 23.35 3.12
C ALA A 614 20.98 22.66 1.75
N GLU A 615 22.16 22.53 1.15
CA GLU A 615 22.36 21.98 -0.20
C GLU A 615 23.45 20.90 -0.19
N GLU A 616 23.34 19.93 -1.08
CA GLU A 616 24.31 18.81 -1.15
C GLU A 616 25.67 19.23 -1.72
N ASN A 617 25.69 20.19 -2.65
CA ASN A 617 26.91 20.80 -3.18
C ASN A 617 27.77 21.45 -2.06
N GLU A 618 27.13 21.96 -0.99
CA GLU A 618 27.81 22.52 0.19
C GLU A 618 28.43 21.43 1.07
N LEU A 619 28.14 20.16 0.86
CA LEU A 619 28.82 19.07 1.56
C LEU A 619 30.03 18.54 0.78
N ALA A 620 30.26 19.01 -0.44
CA ALA A 620 31.43 18.62 -1.25
C ALA A 620 32.75 19.07 -0.59
N PRO A 621 33.72 18.16 -0.38
CA PRO A 621 35.03 18.52 0.15
C PRO A 621 35.74 19.57 -0.71
N ARG A 622 36.37 20.55 -0.07
CA ARG A 622 37.17 21.59 -0.75
C ARG A 622 38.58 21.07 -1.07
N SER A 623 39.19 21.58 -2.14
CA SER A 623 40.57 21.22 -2.49
C SER A 623 41.58 21.72 -1.46
N ARG A 624 42.76 21.11 -1.44
CA ARG A 624 43.84 21.47 -0.52
C ARG A 624 44.27 22.93 -0.70
N GLU A 625 44.31 23.41 -1.94
CA GLU A 625 44.72 24.76 -2.30
C GLU A 625 43.76 25.79 -1.70
N VAL A 626 42.44 25.58 -1.90
CA VAL A 626 41.37 26.44 -1.37
C VAL A 626 41.41 26.49 0.15
N LEU A 627 41.61 25.34 0.82
CA LEU A 627 41.71 25.28 2.27
C LEU A 627 42.93 26.05 2.80
N ARG A 628 44.08 25.89 2.14
CA ARG A 628 45.33 26.55 2.52
C ARG A 628 45.19 28.07 2.39
N GLU A 629 44.67 28.54 1.26
CA GLU A 629 44.44 29.96 1.03
C GLU A 629 43.44 30.54 2.02
N GLY A 630 42.33 29.85 2.28
CA GLY A 630 41.34 30.26 3.27
C GLY A 630 41.91 30.39 4.69
N PHE A 631 42.74 29.42 5.12
CA PHE A 631 43.38 29.48 6.44
C PHE A 631 44.40 30.62 6.54
N LEU A 632 45.23 30.82 5.50
CA LEU A 632 46.18 31.95 5.46
C LEU A 632 45.45 33.29 5.48
N ALA A 633 44.38 33.43 4.70
CA ALA A 633 43.58 34.64 4.64
C ALA A 633 42.85 34.93 5.97
N ALA A 634 42.37 33.91 6.67
CA ALA A 634 41.75 34.09 7.98
C ALA A 634 42.77 34.49 9.05
N ALA A 635 43.97 33.89 9.04
CA ALA A 635 45.04 34.26 9.96
C ALA A 635 45.50 35.72 9.72
N ALA A 636 45.65 36.13 8.47
CA ALA A 636 46.13 37.46 8.09
C ALA A 636 45.21 38.62 8.51
N ARG A 637 43.94 38.34 8.87
CA ARG A 637 42.97 39.34 9.34
C ARG A 637 43.19 39.76 10.80
N HIS A 638 44.04 39.06 11.53
CA HIS A 638 44.29 39.30 12.94
C HIS A 638 45.77 39.57 13.16
N THR A 639 46.08 40.62 13.91
CA THR A 639 47.44 40.97 14.31
C THR A 639 47.86 40.24 15.58
N ASP A 640 46.90 39.81 16.42
CA ASP A 640 47.14 38.95 17.57
C ASP A 640 47.24 37.47 17.17
N PRO A 641 48.35 36.77 17.50
CA PRO A 641 48.51 35.34 17.21
C PRO A 641 47.44 34.43 17.81
N VAL A 642 46.86 34.78 18.96
CA VAL A 642 45.81 33.98 19.62
C VAL A 642 44.49 34.07 18.86
N GLU A 643 44.10 35.28 18.44
CA GLU A 643 42.96 35.50 17.55
C GLU A 643 43.15 34.86 16.18
N ALA A 644 44.32 35.01 15.54
CA ALA A 644 44.63 34.39 14.25
C ALA A 644 44.50 32.86 14.31
N THR A 645 45.05 32.25 15.36
CA THR A 645 44.91 30.81 15.61
C THR A 645 43.45 30.40 15.81
N SER A 646 42.67 31.22 16.51
CA SER A 646 41.25 30.98 16.75
C SER A 646 40.43 31.04 15.47
N ALA A 647 40.71 31.99 14.58
CA ALA A 647 40.08 32.11 13.27
C ALA A 647 40.36 30.89 12.37
N VAL A 648 41.63 30.42 12.32
CA VAL A 648 42.00 29.20 11.59
C VAL A 648 41.31 27.97 12.19
N ARG A 649 41.25 27.85 13.53
CA ARG A 649 40.54 26.76 14.22
C ARG A 649 39.05 26.77 13.92
N ALA A 650 38.42 27.93 13.77
CA ALA A 650 37.02 28.05 13.40
C ALA A 650 36.78 27.53 11.96
N LEU A 651 37.58 27.96 10.99
CA LEU A 651 37.48 27.45 9.62
C LEU A 651 37.73 25.95 9.53
N ARG A 652 38.77 25.44 10.21
CA ARG A 652 39.05 24.00 10.28
C ARG A 652 37.85 23.23 10.83
N ARG A 653 37.18 23.75 11.86
CA ARG A 653 36.00 23.12 12.46
C ARG A 653 34.84 23.05 11.48
N ARG A 654 34.57 24.13 10.74
CA ARG A 654 33.51 24.16 9.73
C ARG A 654 33.76 23.15 8.61
N GLU A 655 35.02 22.98 8.18
CA GLU A 655 35.37 21.98 7.16
C GLU A 655 35.32 20.54 7.71
N LEU A 656 35.64 20.33 9.00
CA LEU A 656 35.39 19.04 9.66
C LEU A 656 33.90 18.71 9.75
N VAL A 657 33.03 19.70 10.00
CA VAL A 657 31.57 19.52 9.92
C VAL A 657 31.17 19.12 8.51
N ARG A 658 31.68 19.81 7.48
CA ARG A 658 31.39 19.51 6.07
C ARG A 658 31.67 18.04 5.72
N VAL A 659 32.92 17.61 5.95
CA VAL A 659 33.36 16.26 5.60
C VAL A 659 32.65 15.19 6.42
N ALA A 660 32.48 15.42 7.73
CA ALA A 660 31.82 14.45 8.59
C ALA A 660 30.32 14.33 8.29
N CYS A 661 29.63 15.43 7.98
CA CYS A 661 28.24 15.40 7.50
C CYS A 661 28.13 14.63 6.17
N ALA A 662 29.03 14.89 5.21
CA ALA A 662 29.03 14.20 3.93
C ALA A 662 29.21 12.68 4.10
N ASP A 663 30.17 12.25 4.92
CA ASP A 663 30.41 10.82 5.17
C ASP A 663 29.21 10.14 5.86
N VAL A 664 28.65 10.77 6.89
CA VAL A 664 27.48 10.24 7.61
C VAL A 664 26.26 10.14 6.69
N LEU A 665 25.98 11.18 5.90
CA LEU A 665 24.80 11.20 5.02
C LEU A 665 24.95 10.28 3.81
N CYS A 666 26.15 10.13 3.26
CA CYS A 666 26.45 9.16 2.21
C CYS A 666 26.18 7.73 2.68
N ARG A 667 26.69 7.34 3.85
CA ARG A 667 26.50 6.00 4.42
C ARG A 667 25.08 5.73 4.93
N ALA A 668 24.36 6.77 5.34
CA ALA A 668 22.97 6.68 5.78
C ALA A 668 21.95 6.70 4.62
N GLY A 669 22.41 6.69 3.37
CA GLY A 669 21.58 6.78 2.17
C GLY A 669 20.94 8.16 2.01
N ALA A 670 21.67 9.08 1.37
CA ALA A 670 21.22 10.30 0.70
C ALA A 670 22.45 11.17 0.33
N LEU A 671 23.34 10.63 -0.51
CA LEU A 671 23.97 11.42 -1.57
C LEU A 671 23.42 10.90 -2.90
#